data_AF-A0A4P5VLD4-F1
#
_entry.id   AF-A0A4P5VLD4-F1
#
_cell.length_a   1.000
_cell.length_b   1.000
_cell.length_c   1.000
_cell.angle_alpha   90.00
_cell.angle_beta   90.00
_cell.angle_gamma   90.00
#
_symmetry.space_group_name_H-M   'P 1'
#
loop_
_entity.id
_entity.type
_entity.pdbx_description
1 polymer ?
#
loop_
_entity_poly.entity_id
_entity_poly.type
_entity_poly.pdbx_seq_one_letter_code
_entity_poly.pdbx_strand_id
1 'polypeptide(L)'
;MWIDPWLSYLQSKGVHYIFAAEVKGIEVGSDGVSGVVIDQSGLRQVVRGDYYLAALPIERIAPLLSPALLALDPALAHLQTLSVNVEWMNGVQYYLTSVLPAPRGHVIHIDTEWALTSISQLPFWPELPRDFFGTSSLGSVLSVDISDWTMPGPDGRPAMRCSRREVALEAWRQLKESMNVDGQMLLRDEDLHSWFLDSDIAPDPLRSGYLSNAEPLLVNLVNTWSLRPEAITAIPNLFLASDYVRTNTDLATMEGANEAARRGVNGILDASGFQGPRCQVWPLQEPQLFKPLRDLDALRFRAGLPWDQQPIDLVLPALQQASPLLAQVADRLQTIEPFLPNDPQGSHGRFADTATTPSPQPLAIPGTAPSWPFTSLAPASLPSSLASQTSDSTGFLDRLSWYNEQVRGTLQSGVPDREPRRHLYEPIRSFLARAGKGLRPALCLATTSALGANADHALPAAAGIEMLHNAFLVHDDIEDESDSRRGAPTLHRSLGLPLAVNAGDAMNALAMGLFRRSSEQSSPLLLPRLLDEVDHMLLESLEGQAMELGWMHDNALDLGPDDYMRLVLKKTAWYSFIHPLRIGALIADPADQSLDRFDRFGFFLGLAFQISDDVLNLRGQQVRYGKEIDGDLWEGKRTLILSHALGSVSASDREWIASFLGRPRQRRLPREVFRMHELLENSGSIDWAVNVAHAFTDAALTEFENTAFAGVKENPDLSWLRSCVGYLVQRDL
;
A
#
# COMPACT_ATOMS: atom_id res chain seq x y z
N MET A 1 8.99 4.58 -23.62
CA MET A 1 9.05 3.46 -22.65
C MET A 1 10.27 3.65 -21.76
N TRP A 2 10.15 3.47 -20.43
CA TRP A 2 11.16 3.86 -19.43
C TRP A 2 12.25 2.79 -19.21
N ILE A 3 12.76 2.20 -20.30
CA ILE A 3 13.69 1.07 -20.21
C ILE A 3 15.16 1.50 -20.08
N ASP A 4 15.51 2.69 -20.56
CA ASP A 4 16.91 3.16 -20.59
C ASP A 4 17.58 3.31 -19.21
N PRO A 5 16.89 3.81 -18.16
CA PRO A 5 17.47 3.83 -16.82
C PRO A 5 17.75 2.41 -16.28
N TRP A 6 16.85 1.47 -16.52
CA TRP A 6 17.02 0.07 -16.14
C TRP A 6 18.17 -0.59 -16.91
N LEU A 7 18.25 -0.32 -18.20
CA LEU A 7 19.35 -0.77 -19.05
C LEU A 7 20.69 -0.26 -18.52
N SER A 8 20.76 1.04 -18.22
CA SER A 8 21.97 1.69 -17.68
C SER A 8 22.36 1.10 -16.33
N TYR A 9 21.39 0.86 -15.45
CA TYR A 9 21.61 0.22 -14.16
C TYR A 9 22.18 -1.19 -14.31
N LEU A 10 21.56 -2.03 -15.16
CA LEU A 10 22.00 -3.41 -15.37
C LEU A 10 23.38 -3.48 -16.03
N GLN A 11 23.66 -2.59 -16.99
CA GLN A 11 25.01 -2.43 -17.55
C GLN A 11 26.04 -2.05 -16.47
N SER A 12 25.68 -1.15 -15.54
CA SER A 12 26.56 -0.79 -14.41
C SER A 12 26.85 -1.97 -13.46
N LYS A 13 25.97 -2.99 -13.46
CA LYS A 13 26.15 -4.26 -12.72
C LYS A 13 26.90 -5.32 -13.52
N GLY A 14 27.35 -4.99 -14.73
CA GLY A 14 28.10 -5.91 -15.61
C GLY A 14 27.26 -6.69 -16.60
N VAL A 15 25.97 -6.39 -16.76
CA VAL A 15 25.14 -7.03 -17.79
C VAL A 15 25.54 -6.52 -19.17
N HIS A 16 25.89 -7.44 -20.06
CA HIS A 16 26.22 -7.12 -21.44
C HIS A 16 25.02 -7.37 -22.36
N TYR A 17 24.64 -6.33 -23.11
CA TYR A 17 23.51 -6.37 -24.05
C TYR A 17 24.01 -6.49 -25.48
N ILE A 18 23.43 -7.42 -26.24
CA ILE A 18 23.69 -7.57 -27.68
C ILE A 18 22.41 -7.16 -28.43
N PHE A 19 22.36 -5.89 -28.84
CA PHE A 19 21.21 -5.33 -29.55
C PHE A 19 21.21 -5.67 -31.04
N ALA A 20 20.04 -5.49 -31.68
CA ALA A 20 19.83 -5.77 -33.11
C ALA A 20 20.29 -7.19 -33.51
N ALA A 21 20.10 -8.14 -32.59
CA ALA A 21 20.48 -9.54 -32.76
C ALA A 21 19.23 -10.41 -32.62
N GLU A 22 18.96 -11.23 -33.63
CA GLU A 22 17.85 -12.17 -33.64
C GLU A 22 18.35 -13.57 -33.27
N VAL A 23 17.70 -14.24 -32.32
CA VAL A 23 18.00 -15.64 -32.01
C VAL A 23 17.53 -16.53 -33.17
N LYS A 24 18.44 -17.29 -33.77
CA LYS A 24 18.16 -18.19 -34.89
C LYS A 24 18.18 -19.67 -34.52
N GLY A 25 18.72 -20.02 -33.36
CA GLY A 25 18.76 -21.41 -32.92
C GLY A 25 19.37 -21.57 -31.53
N ILE A 26 19.11 -22.73 -30.94
CA ILE A 26 19.66 -23.16 -29.65
C ILE A 26 20.40 -24.46 -29.90
N GLU A 27 21.71 -24.47 -29.63
CA GLU A 27 22.56 -25.64 -29.81
C GLU A 27 22.51 -26.54 -28.57
N VAL A 28 22.44 -27.85 -28.79
CA VAL A 28 22.36 -28.87 -27.74
C VAL A 28 23.63 -29.70 -27.74
N GLY A 29 24.30 -29.78 -26.59
CA GLY A 29 25.48 -30.61 -26.33
C GLY A 29 25.16 -31.86 -25.52
N SER A 30 26.18 -32.49 -24.94
CA SER A 30 26.04 -33.69 -24.09
C SER A 30 25.30 -33.43 -22.78
N ASP A 31 25.47 -32.24 -22.21
CA ASP A 31 25.05 -31.91 -20.84
C ASP A 31 23.94 -30.84 -20.80
N GLY A 32 23.28 -30.57 -21.94
CA GLY A 32 22.22 -29.57 -22.06
C GLY A 32 22.47 -28.59 -23.21
N VAL A 33 22.06 -27.33 -23.04
CA VAL A 33 22.29 -26.27 -24.03
C VAL A 33 23.78 -25.90 -24.06
N SER A 34 24.39 -25.88 -25.24
CA SER A 34 25.82 -25.55 -25.44
C SER A 34 26.06 -24.16 -26.02
N GLY A 35 25.02 -23.51 -26.55
CA GLY A 35 25.14 -22.23 -27.23
C GLY A 35 23.81 -21.73 -27.77
N VAL A 36 23.72 -20.42 -27.98
CA VAL A 36 22.61 -19.76 -28.69
C VAL A 36 23.16 -19.11 -29.94
N VAL A 37 22.61 -19.48 -31.11
CA VAL A 37 22.98 -18.89 -32.39
C VAL A 37 22.18 -17.62 -32.56
N ILE A 38 22.87 -16.49 -32.71
CA ILE A 38 22.27 -15.20 -33.01
C ILE A 38 22.73 -14.71 -34.39
N ASP A 39 21.86 -13.96 -35.06
CA ASP A 39 22.15 -13.22 -36.28
C ASP A 39 22.13 -11.73 -35.98
N GLN A 40 23.28 -11.07 -36.13
CA GLN A 40 23.42 -9.63 -35.91
C GLN A 40 23.88 -8.99 -37.23
N SER A 41 22.99 -8.26 -37.89
CA SER A 41 23.25 -7.61 -39.19
C SER A 41 23.73 -8.57 -40.29
N GLY A 42 23.21 -9.81 -40.32
CA GLY A 42 23.55 -10.83 -41.31
C GLY A 42 24.76 -11.69 -40.93
N LEU A 43 25.42 -11.41 -39.81
CA LEU A 43 26.53 -12.20 -39.28
C LEU A 43 26.01 -13.14 -38.20
N ARG A 44 26.16 -14.44 -38.44
CA ARG A 44 25.82 -15.47 -37.46
C ARG A 44 26.97 -15.72 -36.49
N GLN A 45 26.66 -15.70 -35.20
CA GLN A 45 27.62 -16.00 -34.13
C GLN A 45 26.94 -16.84 -33.03
N VAL A 46 27.76 -17.57 -32.27
CA VAL A 46 27.28 -18.40 -31.15
C VAL A 46 27.64 -17.73 -29.84
N VAL A 47 26.64 -17.44 -29.02
CA VAL A 47 26.79 -16.93 -27.67
C VAL A 47 26.75 -18.11 -26.70
N ARG A 48 27.70 -18.15 -25.76
CA ARG A 48 27.83 -19.23 -24.78
C ARG A 48 27.69 -18.70 -23.36
N GLY A 49 27.10 -19.50 -22.50
CA GLY A 49 26.96 -19.24 -21.06
C GLY A 49 26.82 -20.55 -20.30
N ASP A 50 26.98 -20.49 -18.99
CA ASP A 50 26.80 -21.67 -18.13
C ASP A 50 25.33 -22.03 -17.98
N TYR A 51 24.46 -21.02 -17.93
CA TYR A 51 23.01 -21.14 -17.80
C TYR A 51 22.32 -20.25 -18.85
N TYR A 52 21.15 -20.69 -19.30
CA TYR A 52 20.36 -20.02 -20.32
C TYR A 52 18.94 -19.75 -19.79
N LEU A 53 18.52 -18.48 -19.81
CA LEU A 53 17.16 -18.07 -19.45
C LEU A 53 16.43 -17.60 -20.71
N ALA A 54 15.39 -18.31 -21.11
CA ALA A 54 14.56 -17.95 -22.25
C ALA A 54 13.43 -17.01 -21.82
N ALA A 55 13.60 -15.72 -22.09
CA ALA A 55 12.58 -14.68 -21.98
C ALA A 55 12.15 -14.23 -23.39
N LEU A 56 11.67 -15.18 -24.18
CA LEU A 56 11.21 -14.95 -25.56
C LEU A 56 9.68 -15.09 -25.62
N PRO A 57 8.98 -14.29 -26.43
CA PRO A 57 7.56 -14.52 -26.74
C PRO A 57 7.31 -15.91 -27.34
N ILE A 58 6.10 -16.42 -27.19
CA ILE A 58 5.79 -17.82 -27.54
C ILE A 58 6.01 -18.13 -29.03
N GLU A 59 5.62 -17.20 -29.90
CA GLU A 59 5.76 -17.28 -31.35
C GLU A 59 7.22 -17.14 -31.81
N ARG A 60 8.10 -16.66 -30.93
CA ARG A 60 9.55 -16.58 -31.16
C ARG A 60 10.28 -17.82 -30.65
N ILE A 61 9.88 -18.39 -29.51
CA ILE A 61 10.55 -19.59 -28.99
C ILE A 61 10.09 -20.88 -29.66
N ALA A 62 8.81 -21.00 -30.03
CA ALA A 62 8.28 -22.24 -30.59
C ALA A 62 9.03 -22.72 -31.86
N PRO A 63 9.43 -21.83 -32.80
CA PRO A 63 10.25 -22.22 -33.96
C PRO A 63 11.69 -22.64 -33.61
N LEU A 64 12.20 -22.25 -32.44
CA LEU A 64 13.56 -22.55 -31.98
C LEU A 64 13.67 -23.92 -31.29
N LEU A 65 12.54 -24.56 -30.98
CA LEU A 65 12.49 -25.87 -30.34
C LEU A 65 12.85 -26.99 -31.32
N SER A 66 14.14 -27.30 -31.39
CA SER A 66 14.66 -28.38 -32.22
C SER A 66 14.27 -29.77 -31.69
N PRO A 67 14.26 -30.82 -32.53
CA PRO A 67 14.03 -32.19 -32.08
C PRO A 67 14.99 -32.64 -30.95
N ALA A 68 16.21 -32.09 -30.91
CA ALA A 68 17.17 -32.38 -29.85
C ALA A 68 16.75 -31.79 -28.49
N LEU A 69 16.22 -30.55 -28.47
CA LEU A 69 15.66 -29.96 -27.24
C LEU A 69 14.44 -30.73 -26.75
N LEU A 70 13.52 -31.06 -27.68
CA LEU A 70 12.30 -31.81 -27.34
C LEU A 70 12.60 -33.23 -26.86
N ALA A 71 13.72 -33.84 -27.27
CA ALA A 71 14.15 -35.13 -26.76
C ALA A 71 14.65 -35.05 -25.30
N LEU A 72 15.21 -33.91 -24.88
CA LEU A 72 15.65 -33.69 -23.50
C LEU A 72 14.49 -33.25 -22.59
N ASP A 73 13.59 -32.41 -23.09
CA ASP A 73 12.36 -32.02 -22.39
C ASP A 73 11.15 -32.05 -23.34
N PRO A 74 10.40 -33.17 -23.37
CA PRO A 74 9.22 -33.30 -24.22
C PRO A 74 8.09 -32.31 -23.88
N ALA A 75 8.03 -31.77 -22.66
CA ALA A 75 6.98 -30.83 -22.26
C ALA A 75 7.06 -29.51 -23.05
N LEU A 76 8.25 -29.15 -23.55
CA LEU A 76 8.44 -27.97 -24.40
C LEU A 76 7.65 -28.05 -25.72
N ALA A 77 7.30 -29.23 -26.20
CA ALA A 77 6.48 -29.39 -27.41
C ALA A 77 5.09 -28.73 -27.27
N HIS A 78 4.59 -28.58 -26.04
CA HIS A 78 3.35 -27.85 -25.79
C HIS A 78 3.42 -26.38 -26.22
N LEU A 79 4.60 -25.75 -26.21
CA LEU A 79 4.75 -24.37 -26.66
C LEU A 79 4.41 -24.22 -28.16
N GLN A 80 4.69 -25.24 -28.98
CA GLN A 80 4.30 -25.25 -30.40
C GLN A 80 2.78 -25.38 -30.58
N THR A 81 2.10 -26.04 -29.62
CA THR A 81 0.64 -26.13 -29.61
C THR A 81 0.01 -24.81 -29.18
N LEU A 82 0.63 -24.13 -28.22
CA LEU A 82 0.15 -22.86 -27.68
C LEU A 82 0.47 -21.67 -28.61
N SER A 83 1.52 -21.74 -29.43
CA SER A 83 2.03 -20.59 -30.21
C SER A 83 1.07 -20.03 -31.26
N VAL A 84 0.00 -20.75 -31.59
CA VAL A 84 -1.05 -20.26 -32.49
C VAL A 84 -2.12 -19.44 -31.78
N ASN A 85 -2.15 -19.48 -30.43
CA ASN A 85 -3.14 -18.81 -29.61
C ASN A 85 -2.64 -17.41 -29.22
N VAL A 86 -2.33 -16.58 -30.20
CA VAL A 86 -1.86 -15.22 -29.95
C VAL A 86 -2.83 -14.21 -30.56
N GLU A 87 -3.08 -13.10 -29.87
CA GLU A 87 -3.95 -12.02 -30.34
C GLU A 87 -3.24 -10.67 -30.23
N TRP A 88 -3.83 -9.67 -30.88
CA TRP A 88 -3.31 -8.31 -30.86
C TRP A 88 -3.99 -7.52 -29.75
N MET A 89 -3.19 -7.07 -28.79
CA MET A 89 -3.61 -6.09 -27.80
C MET A 89 -2.46 -5.10 -27.67
N ASN A 90 -2.61 -3.93 -28.26
CA ASN A 90 -1.53 -2.97 -28.43
C ASN A 90 -1.96 -1.58 -27.99
N GLY A 91 -1.01 -0.85 -27.43
CA GLY A 91 -1.28 0.44 -26.79
C GLY A 91 -1.10 1.65 -27.71
N VAL A 92 -1.94 2.66 -27.48
CA VAL A 92 -1.72 4.05 -27.90
C VAL A 92 -1.71 4.94 -26.64
N GLN A 93 -0.69 5.77 -26.53
CA GLN A 93 -0.57 6.78 -25.48
C GLN A 93 -1.07 8.12 -26.00
N TYR A 94 -1.97 8.77 -25.27
CA TYR A 94 -2.39 10.14 -25.53
C TYR A 94 -1.86 11.07 -24.44
N TYR A 95 -1.20 12.14 -24.86
CA TYR A 95 -0.64 13.16 -24.00
C TYR A 95 -1.56 14.37 -24.05
N LEU A 96 -2.13 14.74 -22.90
CA LEU A 96 -3.13 15.80 -22.79
C LEU A 96 -2.57 16.99 -22.01
N THR A 97 -2.89 18.21 -22.46
CA THR A 97 -2.57 19.43 -21.70
C THR A 97 -3.52 19.66 -20.54
N SER A 98 -4.74 19.13 -20.62
CA SER A 98 -5.73 19.17 -19.55
C SER A 98 -5.53 18.06 -18.52
N VAL A 99 -6.03 18.30 -17.30
CA VAL A 99 -6.15 17.26 -16.27
C VAL A 99 -7.46 16.52 -16.50
N LEU A 100 -7.38 15.21 -16.69
CA LEU A 100 -8.52 14.33 -16.88
C LEU A 100 -9.06 13.86 -15.53
N PRO A 101 -10.33 14.16 -15.16
CA PRO A 101 -10.97 13.61 -13.97
C PRO A 101 -11.40 12.17 -14.22
N ALA A 102 -10.44 11.25 -14.31
CA ALA A 102 -10.69 9.82 -14.51
C ALA A 102 -10.60 9.04 -13.19
N PRO A 103 -11.34 7.92 -13.05
CA PRO A 103 -11.21 7.05 -11.89
C PRO A 103 -9.79 6.49 -11.78
N ARG A 104 -9.35 6.23 -10.55
CA ARG A 104 -8.04 5.65 -10.26
C ARG A 104 -8.07 4.14 -10.53
N GLY A 105 -8.05 3.76 -11.81
CA GLY A 105 -8.11 2.37 -12.26
C GLY A 105 -8.21 2.27 -13.78
N HIS A 106 -8.40 1.03 -14.27
CA HIS A 106 -8.71 0.78 -15.67
C HIS A 106 -10.19 1.08 -15.94
N VAL A 107 -10.46 1.71 -17.08
CA VAL A 107 -11.80 1.97 -17.61
C VAL A 107 -12.00 1.12 -18.85
N ILE A 108 -13.00 0.25 -18.83
CA ILE A 108 -13.40 -0.55 -19.99
C ILE A 108 -14.46 0.23 -20.75
N HIS A 109 -14.18 0.56 -22.01
CA HIS A 109 -15.11 1.29 -22.87
C HIS A 109 -15.94 0.29 -23.69
N ILE A 110 -16.92 -0.32 -23.04
CA ILE A 110 -17.73 -1.43 -23.60
C ILE A 110 -18.50 -1.05 -24.88
N ASP A 111 -18.72 0.24 -25.09
CA ASP A 111 -19.44 0.83 -26.21
C ASP A 111 -18.55 1.15 -27.41
N THR A 112 -17.24 0.89 -27.33
CA THR A 112 -16.29 1.15 -28.42
C THR A 112 -16.15 -0.06 -29.33
N GLU A 113 -16.13 0.17 -30.64
CA GLU A 113 -16.04 -0.90 -31.63
C GLU A 113 -14.72 -1.67 -31.53
N TRP A 114 -13.63 -1.00 -31.16
CA TRP A 114 -12.30 -1.61 -31.08
C TRP A 114 -11.93 -2.14 -29.69
N ALA A 115 -12.94 -2.31 -28.81
CA ALA A 115 -12.79 -2.83 -27.46
C ALA A 115 -11.68 -2.10 -26.67
N LEU A 116 -11.83 -0.78 -26.58
CA LEU A 116 -10.85 0.09 -25.95
C LEU A 116 -10.90 -0.06 -24.42
N THR A 117 -9.72 -0.12 -23.81
CA THR A 117 -9.55 0.02 -22.37
C THR A 117 -8.58 1.16 -22.12
N SER A 118 -8.83 2.01 -21.11
CA SER A 118 -7.94 3.13 -20.81
C SER A 118 -7.56 3.22 -19.34
N ILE A 119 -6.43 3.88 -19.07
CA ILE A 119 -5.97 4.21 -17.73
C ILE A 119 -5.26 5.58 -17.75
N SER A 120 -5.66 6.46 -16.83
CA SER A 120 -4.95 7.72 -16.60
C SER A 120 -3.73 7.43 -15.71
N GLN A 121 -2.52 7.61 -16.24
CA GLN A 121 -1.31 7.10 -15.60
C GLN A 121 -0.74 8.03 -14.52
N LEU A 122 -0.82 9.36 -14.71
CA LEU A 122 -0.19 10.31 -13.77
C LEU A 122 -0.65 10.17 -12.31
N PRO A 123 -1.94 9.88 -12.01
CA PRO A 123 -2.38 9.63 -10.63
C PRO A 123 -1.70 8.43 -9.92
N PHE A 124 -1.09 7.51 -10.68
CA PHE A 124 -0.33 6.38 -10.12
C PHE A 124 1.13 6.70 -9.86
N TRP A 125 1.65 7.81 -10.40
CA TRP A 125 3.04 8.22 -10.25
C TRP A 125 3.14 9.67 -9.73
N PRO A 126 2.62 9.94 -8.51
CA PRO A 126 2.60 11.30 -7.95
C PRO A 126 4.01 11.87 -7.73
N GLU A 127 5.02 11.00 -7.60
CA GLU A 127 6.41 11.38 -7.38
C GLU A 127 7.18 11.70 -8.66
N LEU A 128 6.59 11.51 -9.85
CA LEU A 128 7.28 11.78 -11.11
C LEU A 128 7.43 13.31 -11.31
N PRO A 129 8.65 13.84 -11.42
CA PRO A 129 8.86 15.28 -11.61
C PRO A 129 8.15 15.78 -12.88
N ARG A 130 7.48 16.94 -12.83
CA ARG A 130 6.73 17.47 -13.99
C ARG A 130 7.62 17.75 -15.20
N ASP A 131 8.89 18.08 -14.97
CA ASP A 131 9.92 18.28 -15.99
C ASP A 131 10.41 16.96 -16.64
N PHE A 132 10.07 15.80 -16.07
CA PHE A 132 10.40 14.48 -16.63
C PHE A 132 9.87 14.31 -18.06
N PHE A 133 8.71 14.88 -18.37
CA PHE A 133 8.10 14.82 -19.71
C PHE A 133 8.69 15.85 -20.70
N GLY A 134 9.70 16.62 -20.27
CA GLY A 134 10.31 17.68 -21.09
C GLY A 134 9.40 18.88 -21.36
N THR A 135 8.21 18.92 -20.75
CA THR A 135 7.25 20.01 -20.85
C THR A 135 6.45 20.17 -19.55
N SER A 136 6.26 21.41 -19.10
CA SER A 136 5.42 21.73 -17.93
C SER A 136 3.92 21.81 -18.27
N SER A 137 3.55 21.69 -19.54
CA SER A 137 2.17 21.87 -20.02
C SER A 137 1.35 20.60 -20.06
N LEU A 138 1.89 19.45 -19.62
CA LEU A 138 1.19 18.18 -19.64
C LEU A 138 0.32 18.02 -18.38
N GLY A 139 -0.98 17.82 -18.57
CA GLY A 139 -1.95 17.63 -17.50
C GLY A 139 -2.34 16.16 -17.28
N SER A 140 -2.28 15.31 -18.31
CA SER A 140 -2.61 13.88 -18.20
C SER A 140 -1.90 13.02 -19.25
N VAL A 141 -1.65 11.76 -18.90
CA VAL A 141 -1.19 10.71 -19.82
C VAL A 141 -2.24 9.61 -19.79
N LEU A 142 -2.96 9.46 -20.90
CA LEU A 142 -4.00 8.46 -21.06
C LEU A 142 -3.43 7.30 -21.89
N SER A 143 -3.19 6.18 -21.23
CA SER A 143 -2.78 4.92 -21.87
C SER A 143 -4.02 4.16 -22.30
N VAL A 144 -4.06 3.72 -23.55
CA VAL A 144 -5.24 3.07 -24.13
C VAL A 144 -4.81 1.81 -24.87
N ASP A 145 -5.43 0.68 -24.55
CA ASP A 145 -5.22 -0.57 -25.27
C ASP A 145 -6.35 -0.80 -26.28
N ILE A 146 -5.95 -1.19 -27.49
CA ILE A 146 -6.84 -1.60 -28.57
C ILE A 146 -6.82 -3.13 -28.62
N SER A 147 -7.95 -3.76 -28.30
CA SER A 147 -8.03 -5.21 -28.13
C SER A 147 -8.66 -5.94 -29.32
N ASP A 148 -9.41 -5.25 -30.18
CA ASP A 148 -9.96 -5.84 -31.41
C ASP A 148 -9.46 -5.11 -32.66
N TRP A 149 -8.47 -5.72 -33.31
CA TRP A 149 -7.86 -5.18 -34.52
C TRP A 149 -8.58 -5.60 -35.81
N THR A 150 -9.61 -6.44 -35.70
CA THR A 150 -10.34 -7.04 -36.83
C THR A 150 -11.76 -6.53 -36.96
N MET A 151 -12.32 -5.95 -35.90
CA MET A 151 -13.65 -5.34 -35.91
C MET A 151 -13.65 -4.08 -36.80
N PRO A 152 -14.57 -3.99 -37.78
CA PRO A 152 -14.73 -2.78 -38.58
C PRO A 152 -15.07 -1.57 -37.70
N GLY A 153 -14.34 -0.47 -37.89
CA GLY A 153 -14.76 0.83 -37.36
C GLY A 153 -15.90 1.44 -38.19
N PRO A 154 -16.31 2.70 -37.90
CA PRO A 154 -17.43 3.36 -38.56
C PRO A 154 -17.30 3.53 -40.06
N ASP A 155 -16.08 3.62 -40.59
CA ASP A 155 -15.80 3.69 -42.03
C ASP A 155 -15.81 2.30 -42.71
N GLY A 156 -16.12 1.24 -41.96
CA GLY A 156 -16.17 -0.14 -42.40
C GLY A 156 -14.80 -0.81 -42.50
N ARG A 157 -13.70 -0.15 -42.13
CA ARG A 157 -12.36 -0.75 -42.11
C ARG A 157 -11.97 -1.16 -40.68
N PRO A 158 -11.36 -2.34 -40.50
CA PRO A 158 -10.79 -2.71 -39.22
C PRO A 158 -9.47 -1.98 -38.96
N ALA A 159 -9.06 -1.86 -37.68
CA ALA A 159 -7.84 -1.16 -37.28
C ALA A 159 -6.60 -1.66 -38.04
N MET A 160 -6.48 -2.97 -38.28
CA MET A 160 -5.35 -3.54 -39.03
C MET A 160 -5.28 -3.13 -40.51
N ARG A 161 -6.34 -2.52 -41.06
CA ARG A 161 -6.38 -1.97 -42.43
C ARG A 161 -6.30 -0.45 -42.48
N CYS A 162 -6.07 0.17 -41.32
CA CYS A 162 -5.80 1.58 -41.19
C CYS A 162 -4.29 1.82 -41.22
N SER A 163 -3.87 3.04 -41.55
CA SER A 163 -2.51 3.51 -41.24
C SER A 163 -2.36 3.74 -39.74
N ARG A 164 -1.13 3.75 -39.23
CA ARG A 164 -0.82 4.06 -37.82
C ARG A 164 -1.50 5.35 -37.33
N ARG A 165 -1.53 6.39 -38.17
CA ARG A 165 -2.18 7.65 -37.86
C ARG A 165 -3.70 7.52 -37.81
N GLU A 166 -4.30 6.79 -38.75
CA GLU A 166 -5.75 6.54 -38.74
C GLU A 166 -6.15 5.76 -37.48
N VAL A 167 -5.39 4.76 -37.06
CA VAL A 167 -5.63 4.03 -35.80
C VAL A 167 -5.66 4.98 -34.61
N ALA A 168 -4.63 5.81 -34.44
CA ALA A 168 -4.56 6.74 -33.31
C ALA A 168 -5.70 7.78 -33.32
N LEU A 169 -6.14 8.24 -34.50
CA LEU A 169 -7.24 9.20 -34.59
C LEU A 169 -8.60 8.56 -34.34
N GLU A 170 -8.80 7.33 -34.82
CA GLU A 170 -10.06 6.61 -34.66
C GLU A 170 -10.25 6.11 -33.22
N ALA A 171 -9.21 5.59 -32.58
CA ALA A 171 -9.27 5.26 -31.15
C ALA A 171 -9.56 6.51 -30.30
N TRP A 172 -8.99 7.66 -30.65
CA TRP A 172 -9.29 8.93 -29.98
C TRP A 172 -10.76 9.36 -30.17
N ARG A 173 -11.31 9.17 -31.37
CA ARG A 173 -12.72 9.43 -31.66
C ARG A 173 -13.64 8.55 -30.82
N GLN A 174 -13.38 7.24 -30.79
CA GLN A 174 -14.15 6.27 -29.99
C GLN A 174 -14.10 6.60 -28.48
N LEU A 175 -12.93 6.97 -27.95
CA LEU A 175 -12.81 7.43 -26.55
C LEU A 175 -13.64 8.68 -26.28
N LYS A 176 -13.59 9.68 -27.17
CA LYS A 176 -14.41 10.89 -27.01
C LYS A 176 -15.89 10.55 -26.98
N GLU A 177 -16.36 9.64 -27.82
CA GLU A 177 -17.78 9.24 -27.83
C GLU A 177 -18.18 8.47 -26.57
N SER A 178 -17.31 7.58 -26.09
CA SER A 178 -17.54 6.82 -24.86
C SER A 178 -17.49 7.69 -23.59
N MET A 179 -16.60 8.69 -23.55
CA MET A 179 -16.35 9.48 -22.34
C MET A 179 -17.12 10.81 -22.28
N ASN A 180 -17.44 11.43 -23.43
CA ASN A 180 -18.17 12.70 -23.45
C ASN A 180 -19.69 12.48 -23.46
N VAL A 181 -20.20 11.92 -22.37
CA VAL A 181 -21.62 11.59 -22.20
C VAL A 181 -22.34 12.62 -21.33
N ASP A 182 -23.68 12.65 -21.39
CA ASP A 182 -24.55 13.52 -20.57
C ASP A 182 -24.19 15.03 -20.59
N GLY A 183 -23.64 15.49 -21.71
CA GLY A 183 -23.22 16.88 -21.89
C GLY A 183 -21.89 17.25 -21.20
N GLN A 184 -21.20 16.29 -20.59
CA GLN A 184 -19.85 16.48 -20.08
C GLN A 184 -18.83 16.36 -21.22
N MET A 185 -17.91 17.32 -21.31
CA MET A 185 -16.85 17.34 -22.33
C MET A 185 -15.50 17.14 -21.64
N LEU A 186 -15.16 15.88 -21.41
CA LEU A 186 -13.94 15.42 -20.73
C LEU A 186 -12.73 15.39 -21.67
N LEU A 187 -12.92 14.93 -22.91
CA LEU A 187 -11.87 14.82 -23.93
C LEU A 187 -12.13 15.82 -25.06
N ARG A 188 -11.15 16.65 -25.40
CA ARG A 188 -11.23 17.67 -26.46
C ARG A 188 -10.01 17.62 -27.36
N ASP A 189 -10.21 17.89 -28.64
CA ASP A 189 -9.11 17.89 -29.61
C ASP A 189 -8.08 18.99 -29.34
N GLU A 190 -8.51 20.11 -28.75
CA GLU A 190 -7.64 21.21 -28.31
C GLU A 190 -6.72 20.84 -27.15
N ASP A 191 -7.10 19.85 -26.34
CA ASP A 191 -6.31 19.37 -25.21
C ASP A 191 -5.30 18.29 -25.61
N LEU A 192 -5.45 17.70 -26.81
CA LEU A 192 -4.55 16.66 -27.29
C LEU A 192 -3.21 17.27 -27.75
N HIS A 193 -2.19 17.17 -26.89
CA HIS A 193 -0.84 17.64 -27.20
C HIS A 193 -0.17 16.76 -28.26
N SER A 194 -0.15 15.44 -28.02
CA SER A 194 0.49 14.47 -28.89
C SER A 194 -0.01 13.06 -28.60
N TRP A 195 0.32 12.12 -29.47
CA TRP A 195 0.05 10.70 -29.25
C TRP A 195 1.23 9.85 -29.69
N PHE A 196 1.33 8.64 -29.14
CA PHE A 196 2.32 7.64 -29.50
C PHE A 196 1.62 6.28 -29.61
N LEU A 197 1.52 5.76 -30.83
CA LEU A 197 1.12 4.38 -31.08
C LEU A 197 2.36 3.49 -30.96
N ASP A 198 2.22 2.32 -30.35
CA ASP A 198 3.29 1.32 -30.24
C ASP A 198 4.08 1.16 -31.55
N SER A 199 5.41 1.15 -31.47
CA SER A 199 6.29 0.98 -32.63
C SER A 199 6.14 -0.38 -33.32
N ASP A 200 5.72 -1.41 -32.60
CA ASP A 200 5.59 -2.76 -33.12
C ASP A 200 4.39 -2.95 -34.05
N ILE A 201 3.50 -1.94 -34.11
CA ILE A 201 2.44 -1.82 -35.12
C ILE A 201 2.97 -1.21 -36.43
N ALA A 202 3.74 -1.96 -37.21
CA ALA A 202 4.35 -1.46 -38.45
C ALA A 202 3.49 -1.76 -39.70
N PRO A 203 3.65 -1.03 -40.81
CA PRO A 203 3.12 -1.47 -42.11
C PRO A 203 3.57 -2.90 -42.44
N ASP A 204 2.62 -3.74 -42.84
CA ASP A 204 2.90 -5.14 -43.15
C ASP A 204 3.76 -5.22 -44.43
N PRO A 205 4.97 -5.82 -44.36
CA PRO A 205 5.87 -5.88 -45.51
C PRO A 205 5.39 -6.83 -46.61
N LEU A 206 4.44 -7.72 -46.32
CA LEU A 206 3.90 -8.73 -47.23
C LEU A 206 2.50 -8.37 -47.74
N ARG A 207 1.73 -7.58 -46.98
CA ARG A 207 0.34 -7.22 -47.30
C ARG A 207 0.17 -5.71 -47.41
N SER A 208 0.21 -5.18 -48.63
CA SER A 208 0.00 -3.76 -48.88
C SER A 208 -1.36 -3.29 -48.33
N GLY A 209 -1.35 -2.20 -47.56
CA GLY A 209 -2.55 -1.64 -46.92
C GLY A 209 -2.98 -2.34 -45.62
N TYR A 210 -2.14 -3.23 -45.07
CA TYR A 210 -2.30 -3.80 -43.75
C TYR A 210 -1.19 -3.34 -42.81
N LEU A 211 -1.51 -3.34 -41.51
CA LEU A 211 -0.53 -3.30 -40.43
C LEU A 211 -0.14 -4.73 -40.06
N SER A 212 1.01 -4.84 -39.40
CA SER A 212 1.56 -6.04 -38.77
C SER A 212 1.89 -5.71 -37.32
N ASN A 213 1.81 -6.70 -36.43
CA ASN A 213 2.23 -6.59 -35.04
C ASN A 213 3.43 -7.52 -34.84
N ALA A 214 4.54 -6.98 -34.32
CA ALA A 214 5.74 -7.76 -34.04
C ALA A 214 5.67 -8.53 -32.71
N GLU A 215 4.77 -8.12 -31.81
CA GLU A 215 4.63 -8.59 -30.43
C GLU A 215 3.16 -8.91 -30.09
N PRO A 216 2.57 -9.98 -30.66
CA PRO A 216 1.25 -10.44 -30.25
C PRO A 216 1.33 -11.10 -28.86
N LEU A 217 0.22 -11.09 -28.11
CA LEU A 217 0.17 -11.64 -26.76
C LEU A 217 -0.44 -13.04 -26.76
N LEU A 218 0.09 -13.93 -25.91
CA LEU A 218 -0.52 -15.24 -25.67
C LEU A 218 -1.89 -15.10 -25.04
N VAL A 219 -2.90 -15.72 -25.65
CA VAL A 219 -4.27 -15.80 -25.16
C VAL A 219 -4.55 -17.14 -24.49
N ASN A 220 -5.18 -17.06 -23.32
CA ASN A 220 -5.53 -18.21 -22.51
C ASN A 220 -6.86 -18.77 -23.01
N LEU A 221 -6.78 -19.80 -23.85
CA LEU A 221 -7.97 -20.55 -24.26
C LEU A 221 -8.38 -21.58 -23.20
N VAL A 222 -9.64 -21.99 -23.25
CA VAL A 222 -10.19 -22.99 -22.32
C VAL A 222 -9.33 -24.25 -22.33
N ASN A 223 -8.95 -24.73 -21.14
CA ASN A 223 -8.19 -25.97 -20.92
C ASN A 223 -6.77 -25.98 -21.53
N THR A 224 -6.15 -24.82 -21.77
CA THR A 224 -4.76 -24.75 -22.24
C THR A 224 -3.74 -24.49 -21.12
N TRP A 225 -4.19 -24.17 -19.91
CA TRP A 225 -3.33 -23.93 -18.76
C TRP A 225 -2.36 -25.08 -18.46
N SER A 226 -2.83 -26.32 -18.55
CA SER A 226 -1.99 -27.50 -18.30
C SER A 226 -0.90 -27.72 -19.35
N LEU A 227 -1.00 -27.08 -20.52
CA LEU A 227 0.01 -27.13 -21.57
C LEU A 227 1.21 -26.22 -21.26
N ARG A 228 1.05 -25.25 -20.36
CA ARG A 228 2.12 -24.33 -19.99
C ARG A 228 3.21 -25.05 -19.19
N PRO A 229 4.49 -24.92 -19.58
CA PRO A 229 5.59 -25.50 -18.83
C PRO A 229 5.86 -24.73 -17.53
N GLU A 230 6.52 -25.38 -16.58
CA GLU A 230 7.13 -24.70 -15.43
C GLU A 230 8.36 -23.88 -15.88
N ALA A 231 8.83 -22.97 -15.03
CA ALA A 231 10.02 -22.17 -15.31
C ALA A 231 11.31 -23.01 -15.34
N ILE A 232 11.34 -24.12 -14.59
CA ILE A 232 12.47 -25.05 -14.50
C ILE A 232 12.21 -26.19 -15.49
N THR A 233 13.07 -26.34 -16.49
CA THR A 233 12.95 -27.40 -17.50
C THR A 233 13.66 -28.67 -17.06
N ALA A 234 13.43 -29.78 -17.76
CA ALA A 234 14.22 -31.01 -17.58
C ALA A 234 15.66 -30.88 -18.09
N ILE A 235 15.98 -29.82 -18.85
CA ILE A 235 17.33 -29.51 -19.33
C ILE A 235 18.06 -28.72 -18.23
N PRO A 236 19.12 -29.24 -17.59
CA PRO A 236 19.66 -28.70 -16.34
C PRO A 236 20.10 -27.23 -16.37
N ASN A 237 20.47 -26.72 -17.56
CA ASN A 237 20.96 -25.37 -17.73
C ASN A 237 20.05 -24.47 -18.59
N LEU A 238 18.80 -24.87 -18.84
CA LEU A 238 17.80 -24.07 -19.55
C LEU A 238 16.59 -23.78 -18.64
N PHE A 239 16.24 -22.51 -18.53
CA PHE A 239 15.13 -22.01 -17.73
C PHE A 239 14.23 -21.10 -18.57
N LEU A 240 12.98 -20.94 -18.18
CA LEU A 240 11.97 -20.14 -18.88
C LEU A 240 11.49 -18.97 -18.00
N ALA A 241 11.29 -17.80 -18.61
CA ALA A 241 10.79 -16.60 -17.93
C ALA A 241 9.95 -15.75 -18.91
N SER A 242 8.84 -16.30 -19.37
CA SER A 242 7.93 -15.65 -20.32
C SER A 242 6.46 -15.90 -19.95
N ASP A 243 5.53 -15.28 -20.66
CA ASP A 243 4.08 -15.31 -20.42
C ASP A 243 3.44 -16.71 -20.53
N TYR A 244 4.06 -17.62 -21.30
CA TYR A 244 3.67 -19.03 -21.38
C TYR A 244 4.11 -19.88 -20.20
N VAL A 245 4.92 -19.36 -19.27
CA VAL A 245 5.31 -20.09 -18.07
C VAL A 245 4.09 -20.22 -17.17
N ARG A 246 3.91 -21.42 -16.60
CA ARG A 246 2.84 -21.69 -15.64
C ARG A 246 3.15 -21.02 -14.30
N THR A 247 2.45 -19.94 -14.02
CA THR A 247 2.54 -19.17 -12.77
C THR A 247 1.31 -19.42 -11.91
N ASN A 248 1.04 -18.61 -10.88
CA ASN A 248 -0.25 -18.67 -10.18
C ASN A 248 -1.31 -17.76 -10.81
N THR A 249 -0.89 -16.91 -11.75
CA THR A 249 -1.75 -15.99 -12.49
C THR A 249 -2.01 -16.58 -13.86
N ASP A 250 -3.19 -17.18 -14.06
CA ASP A 250 -3.64 -17.70 -15.38
C ASP A 250 -4.16 -16.55 -16.26
N LEU A 251 -3.34 -15.51 -16.45
CA LEU A 251 -3.59 -14.35 -17.31
C LEU A 251 -2.25 -13.72 -17.73
N ALA A 252 -2.15 -13.22 -18.96
CA ALA A 252 -1.00 -12.44 -19.40
C ALA A 252 -1.01 -11.07 -18.70
N THR A 253 -0.22 -10.94 -17.63
CA THR A 253 -0.09 -9.70 -16.86
C THR A 253 1.36 -9.45 -16.45
N MET A 254 1.62 -8.23 -15.96
CA MET A 254 2.94 -7.87 -15.42
C MET A 254 3.28 -8.69 -14.18
N GLU A 255 2.31 -9.02 -13.34
CA GLU A 255 2.47 -9.89 -12.16
C GLU A 255 2.83 -11.31 -12.59
N GLY A 256 2.15 -11.86 -13.59
CA GLY A 256 2.48 -13.17 -14.18
C GLY A 256 3.89 -13.20 -14.75
N ALA A 257 4.27 -12.18 -15.53
CA ALA A 257 5.63 -12.06 -16.07
C ALA A 257 6.69 -11.95 -14.97
N ASN A 258 6.42 -11.18 -13.90
CA ASN A 258 7.33 -11.05 -12.76
C ASN A 258 7.49 -12.39 -12.02
N GLU A 259 6.40 -13.10 -11.78
CA GLU A 259 6.44 -14.41 -11.12
C GLU A 259 7.24 -15.43 -11.94
N ALA A 260 7.00 -15.49 -13.27
CA ALA A 260 7.75 -16.36 -14.18
C ALA A 260 9.25 -16.10 -14.10
N ALA A 261 9.66 -14.82 -14.13
CA ALA A 261 11.06 -14.42 -13.99
C ALA A 261 11.66 -14.87 -12.65
N ARG A 262 10.96 -14.66 -11.53
CA ARG A 262 11.42 -15.11 -10.21
C ARG A 262 11.59 -16.62 -10.11
N ARG A 263 10.65 -17.39 -10.67
CA ARG A 263 10.75 -18.85 -10.74
C ARG A 263 11.96 -19.29 -11.59
N GLY A 264 12.17 -18.66 -12.74
CA GLY A 264 13.33 -18.92 -13.61
C GLY A 264 14.66 -18.61 -12.90
N VAL A 265 14.76 -17.47 -12.21
CA VAL A 265 15.93 -17.10 -11.41
C VAL A 265 16.17 -18.09 -10.28
N ASN A 266 15.14 -18.52 -9.55
CA ASN A 266 15.27 -19.54 -8.51
C ASN A 266 15.84 -20.84 -9.07
N GLY A 267 15.39 -21.26 -10.25
CA GLY A 267 15.95 -22.41 -10.95
C GLY A 267 17.46 -22.28 -11.21
N ILE A 268 17.92 -21.11 -11.65
CA ILE A 268 19.35 -20.83 -11.86
C ILE A 268 20.12 -20.85 -10.53
N LEU A 269 19.56 -20.27 -9.46
CA LEU A 269 20.18 -20.29 -8.13
C LEU A 269 20.30 -21.71 -7.59
N ASP A 270 19.30 -22.55 -7.80
CA ASP A 270 19.34 -23.97 -7.44
C ASP A 270 20.38 -24.73 -8.25
N ALA A 271 20.39 -24.59 -9.57
CA ALA A 271 21.31 -25.29 -10.45
C ALA A 271 22.78 -24.86 -10.25
N SER A 272 23.01 -23.59 -9.89
CA SER A 272 24.35 -23.08 -9.53
C SER A 272 24.81 -23.44 -8.12
N GLY A 273 23.97 -24.09 -7.31
CA GLY A 273 24.27 -24.45 -5.93
C GLY A 273 24.37 -23.23 -4.99
N PHE A 274 23.73 -22.12 -5.36
CA PHE A 274 23.73 -20.90 -4.54
C PHE A 274 23.01 -21.12 -3.21
N GLN A 275 23.67 -20.80 -2.09
CA GLN A 275 23.20 -21.05 -0.73
C GLN A 275 22.43 -19.88 -0.09
N GLY A 276 22.23 -18.78 -0.83
CA GLY A 276 21.49 -17.61 -0.34
C GLY A 276 19.98 -17.68 -0.55
N PRO A 277 19.25 -16.60 -0.21
CA PRO A 277 17.80 -16.56 -0.32
C PRO A 277 17.32 -16.70 -1.77
N ARG A 278 16.12 -17.27 -1.93
CA ARG A 278 15.42 -17.38 -3.21
C ARG A 278 14.55 -16.15 -3.44
N CYS A 279 14.30 -15.82 -4.71
CA CYS A 279 13.25 -14.90 -5.09
C CYS A 279 11.91 -15.39 -4.53
N GLN A 280 11.21 -14.50 -3.84
CA GLN A 280 9.94 -14.80 -3.21
C GLN A 280 8.84 -15.03 -4.26
N VAL A 281 8.08 -16.12 -4.12
CA VAL A 281 6.91 -16.46 -4.97
C VAL A 281 5.69 -16.61 -4.06
N TRP A 282 4.54 -16.11 -4.48
CA TRP A 282 3.29 -16.13 -3.73
C TRP A 282 2.39 -17.26 -4.25
N PRO A 283 2.17 -18.36 -3.50
CA PRO A 283 1.26 -19.42 -3.92
C PRO A 283 -0.20 -18.94 -3.95
N LEU A 284 -0.98 -19.39 -4.93
CA LEU A 284 -2.43 -19.18 -4.92
C LEU A 284 -3.07 -20.06 -3.85
N GLN A 285 -3.68 -19.43 -2.84
CA GLN A 285 -4.49 -20.14 -1.84
C GLN A 285 -5.95 -20.16 -2.27
N GLU A 286 -6.42 -21.31 -2.73
CA GLU A 286 -7.82 -21.48 -3.10
C GLU A 286 -8.62 -22.01 -1.90
N PRO A 287 -9.80 -21.43 -1.60
CA PRO A 287 -10.62 -21.93 -0.50
C PRO A 287 -11.06 -23.37 -0.74
N GLN A 288 -10.63 -24.29 0.13
CA GLN A 288 -10.95 -25.73 0.02
C GLN A 288 -12.46 -26.00 0.02
N LEU A 289 -13.24 -25.10 0.62
CA LEU A 289 -14.70 -25.16 0.65
C LEU A 289 -15.33 -25.24 -0.76
N PHE A 290 -14.70 -24.63 -1.77
CA PHE A 290 -15.19 -24.64 -3.15
C PHE A 290 -14.69 -25.82 -3.97
N LYS A 291 -13.78 -26.66 -3.44
CA LYS A 291 -13.21 -27.79 -4.17
C LYS A 291 -14.28 -28.74 -4.75
N PRO A 292 -15.31 -29.18 -4.01
CA PRO A 292 -16.33 -30.08 -4.56
C PRO A 292 -17.12 -29.47 -5.73
N LEU A 293 -17.42 -28.17 -5.66
CA LEU A 293 -18.14 -27.46 -6.72
C LEU A 293 -17.29 -27.37 -7.99
N ARG A 294 -15.98 -27.10 -7.85
CA ARG A 294 -15.04 -27.07 -8.98
C ARG A 294 -14.81 -28.45 -9.58
N ASP A 295 -14.71 -29.49 -8.75
CA ASP A 295 -14.58 -30.87 -9.21
C ASP A 295 -15.85 -31.29 -10.00
N LEU A 296 -17.04 -30.89 -9.54
CA LEU A 296 -18.30 -31.11 -10.24
C LEU A 296 -18.35 -30.34 -11.57
N ASP A 297 -18.00 -29.06 -11.57
CA ASP A 297 -17.95 -28.24 -12.79
C ASP A 297 -16.99 -28.84 -13.82
N ALA A 298 -15.79 -29.25 -13.40
CA ALA A 298 -14.82 -29.92 -14.27
C ALA A 298 -15.34 -31.25 -14.84
N LEU A 299 -16.09 -32.03 -14.05
CA LEU A 299 -16.75 -33.26 -14.54
C LEU A 299 -17.83 -32.96 -15.58
N ARG A 300 -18.64 -31.93 -15.34
CA ARG A 300 -19.70 -31.50 -16.27
C ARG A 300 -19.11 -30.96 -17.57
N PHE A 301 -18.08 -30.13 -17.48
CA PHE A 301 -17.34 -29.63 -18.63
C PHE A 301 -16.78 -30.78 -19.47
N ARG A 302 -16.13 -31.76 -18.85
CA ARG A 302 -15.64 -32.98 -19.55
C ARG A 302 -16.75 -33.80 -20.19
N ALA A 303 -17.96 -33.77 -19.63
CA ALA A 303 -19.13 -34.43 -20.18
C ALA A 303 -19.86 -33.60 -21.26
N GLY A 304 -19.39 -32.39 -21.59
CA GLY A 304 -20.04 -31.49 -22.54
C GLY A 304 -21.40 -30.98 -22.06
N LEU A 305 -21.66 -31.04 -20.75
CA LEU A 305 -22.90 -30.55 -20.15
C LEU A 305 -22.84 -29.03 -20.00
N PRO A 306 -23.98 -28.32 -20.15
CA PRO A 306 -24.02 -26.88 -19.92
C PRO A 306 -23.72 -26.54 -18.45
N TRP A 307 -23.33 -25.29 -18.22
CA TRP A 307 -23.28 -24.71 -16.88
C TRP A 307 -24.59 -24.94 -16.14
N ASP A 308 -24.49 -25.25 -14.84
CA ASP A 308 -25.63 -25.55 -13.99
C ASP A 308 -25.46 -24.91 -12.63
N GLN A 309 -26.37 -23.99 -12.34
CA GLN A 309 -26.36 -23.20 -11.12
C GLN A 309 -26.96 -23.96 -9.94
N GLN A 310 -27.73 -25.04 -10.17
CA GLN A 310 -28.43 -25.76 -9.09
C GLN A 310 -27.52 -26.21 -7.94
N PRO A 311 -26.30 -26.74 -8.17
CA PRO A 311 -25.38 -27.09 -7.08
C PRO A 311 -24.94 -25.87 -6.26
N ILE A 312 -24.77 -24.70 -6.90
CA ILE A 312 -24.47 -23.46 -6.20
C ILE A 312 -25.69 -23.00 -5.41
N ASP A 313 -26.87 -22.99 -6.00
CA ASP A 313 -28.12 -22.56 -5.34
C ASP A 313 -28.46 -23.44 -4.12
N LEU A 314 -28.07 -24.71 -4.13
CA LEU A 314 -28.19 -25.63 -2.98
C LEU A 314 -27.24 -25.28 -1.83
N VAL A 315 -26.04 -24.80 -2.15
CA VAL A 315 -24.96 -24.57 -1.18
C VAL A 315 -24.91 -23.10 -0.73
N LEU A 316 -25.39 -22.17 -1.57
CA LEU A 316 -25.35 -20.73 -1.35
C LEU A 316 -26.10 -20.29 -0.08
N PRO A 317 -27.30 -20.83 0.25
CA PRO A 317 -27.97 -20.50 1.51
C PRO A 317 -27.16 -20.95 2.74
N ALA A 318 -26.50 -22.12 2.65
CA ALA A 318 -25.63 -22.61 3.71
C ALA A 318 -24.36 -21.77 3.84
N LEU A 319 -23.79 -21.30 2.73
CA LEU A 319 -22.67 -20.36 2.71
C LEU A 319 -23.06 -18.96 3.22
N GLN A 320 -24.26 -18.48 2.91
CA GLN A 320 -24.80 -17.20 3.38
C GLN A 320 -25.14 -17.25 4.88
N GLN A 321 -25.67 -18.37 5.38
CA GLN A 321 -25.89 -18.57 6.81
C GLN A 321 -24.60 -18.83 7.57
N ALA A 322 -23.62 -19.46 6.94
CA ALA A 322 -22.26 -19.52 7.44
C ALA A 322 -21.55 -18.18 7.26
N SER A 323 -22.04 -17.22 6.46
CA SER A 323 -21.37 -15.96 6.13
C SER A 323 -20.96 -15.10 7.34
N PRO A 324 -21.67 -15.06 8.48
CA PRO A 324 -21.16 -14.39 9.68
C PRO A 324 -19.96 -15.13 10.30
N LEU A 325 -19.95 -16.45 10.20
CA LEU A 325 -18.89 -17.34 10.70
C LEU A 325 -17.72 -17.44 9.71
N LEU A 326 -18.01 -17.38 8.42
CA LEU A 326 -17.09 -17.24 7.29
C LEU A 326 -16.60 -15.81 7.16
N ALA A 327 -17.28 -14.79 7.67
CA ALA A 327 -16.75 -13.43 7.81
C ALA A 327 -15.77 -13.40 8.99
N GLN A 328 -16.12 -14.03 10.12
CA GLN A 328 -15.18 -14.27 11.23
C GLN A 328 -13.98 -15.16 10.83
N VAL A 329 -14.11 -16.01 9.81
CA VAL A 329 -13.02 -16.81 9.25
C VAL A 329 -12.37 -16.15 8.03
N ALA A 330 -13.05 -15.26 7.31
CA ALA A 330 -12.51 -14.46 6.21
C ALA A 330 -11.62 -13.35 6.78
N ASP A 331 -11.98 -12.78 7.94
CA ASP A 331 -11.06 -11.97 8.75
C ASP A 331 -9.87 -12.82 9.22
N ARG A 332 -10.06 -14.13 9.47
CA ARG A 332 -8.95 -15.07 9.73
C ARG A 332 -8.14 -15.47 8.49
N LEU A 333 -8.71 -15.37 7.28
CA LEU A 333 -8.06 -15.65 5.99
C LEU A 333 -7.39 -14.38 5.43
N GLN A 334 -7.88 -13.19 5.79
CA GLN A 334 -7.24 -11.89 5.56
C GLN A 334 -6.14 -11.61 6.60
N THR A 335 -6.18 -12.26 7.76
CA THR A 335 -5.06 -12.31 8.72
C THR A 335 -4.08 -13.46 8.47
N ILE A 336 -4.22 -14.21 7.38
CA ILE A 336 -3.07 -14.94 6.82
C ILE A 336 -2.22 -13.89 6.12
N GLU A 337 -1.19 -13.43 6.82
CA GLU A 337 -0.12 -12.61 6.26
C GLU A 337 0.38 -13.19 4.92
N PRO A 338 0.71 -12.35 3.93
CA PRO A 338 1.70 -12.78 2.97
C PRO A 338 3.03 -12.91 3.75
N PHE A 339 3.48 -14.16 4.00
CA PHE A 339 4.80 -14.57 4.52
C PHE A 339 4.99 -14.51 6.04
N LEU A 340 5.40 -15.56 6.76
CA LEU A 340 6.64 -16.37 6.65
C LEU A 340 6.46 -17.81 7.26
N PRO A 341 7.48 -18.72 7.24
CA PRO A 341 7.29 -20.16 7.06
C PRO A 341 6.95 -20.92 8.35
N ASN A 342 6.15 -21.98 8.21
CA ASN A 342 6.21 -23.11 9.13
C ASN A 342 6.83 -24.32 8.42
N ASP A 343 7.95 -24.76 8.99
CA ASP A 343 8.80 -25.90 8.59
C ASP A 343 8.00 -27.23 8.56
N PRO A 344 8.40 -28.21 7.72
CA PRO A 344 7.61 -29.40 7.41
C PRO A 344 7.91 -30.54 8.39
N GLN A 345 6.86 -31.20 8.91
CA GLN A 345 7.02 -32.55 9.45
C GLN A 345 5.91 -33.51 9.00
N GLY A 346 6.37 -34.61 8.40
CA GLY A 346 5.67 -35.88 8.16
C GLY A 346 5.68 -36.27 6.67
N SER A 347 6.39 -37.28 6.17
CA SER A 347 7.14 -38.40 6.75
C SER A 347 7.75 -39.24 5.62
N HIS A 348 8.83 -39.99 5.94
CA HIS A 348 9.58 -41.03 5.17
C HIS A 348 10.82 -40.52 4.42
N GLY A 349 12.05 -41.01 4.62
CA GLY A 349 12.60 -42.04 5.50
C GLY A 349 14.13 -42.18 5.29
N ARG A 350 14.86 -42.37 6.40
CA ARG A 350 16.20 -42.97 6.61
C ARG A 350 17.25 -42.94 5.47
N PHE A 351 18.43 -42.36 5.76
CA PHE A 351 19.72 -43.07 5.81
C PHE A 351 20.73 -42.31 6.69
N ALA A 352 21.58 -43.07 7.39
CA ALA A 352 22.53 -42.65 8.41
C ALA A 352 23.95 -42.44 7.83
N ASP A 353 24.73 -41.53 8.44
CA ASP A 353 26.00 -41.79 9.14
C ASP A 353 27.07 -40.67 9.01
N THR A 354 27.46 -40.19 10.20
CA THR A 354 28.80 -39.78 10.69
C THR A 354 29.74 -38.92 9.82
N ALA A 355 29.98 -37.67 10.27
CA ALA A 355 31.33 -37.10 10.41
C ALA A 355 31.32 -35.87 11.34
N THR A 356 32.27 -35.83 12.27
CA THR A 356 32.49 -34.84 13.32
C THR A 356 33.39 -33.66 12.89
N THR A 357 32.95 -32.42 13.20
CA THR A 357 33.73 -31.16 13.41
C THR A 357 34.58 -30.59 12.25
N PRO A 358 34.89 -29.26 12.19
CA PRO A 358 34.63 -28.16 13.12
C PRO A 358 33.79 -27.01 12.52
N SER A 359 33.20 -26.16 13.37
CA SER A 359 32.49 -24.94 12.99
C SER A 359 33.38 -23.95 12.22
N PRO A 360 33.05 -23.57 10.97
CA PRO A 360 33.51 -22.34 10.36
C PRO A 360 32.51 -21.22 10.71
N GLN A 361 33.03 -20.04 11.03
CA GLN A 361 32.28 -18.84 11.36
C GLN A 361 31.17 -18.52 10.32
N PRO A 362 30.03 -17.95 10.73
CA PRO A 362 29.02 -17.49 9.78
C PRO A 362 29.59 -16.36 8.92
N LEU A 363 29.80 -16.66 7.64
CA LEU A 363 29.94 -15.67 6.58
C LEU A 363 28.56 -15.03 6.35
N ALA A 364 28.51 -13.71 6.50
CA ALA A 364 27.32 -12.89 6.42
C ALA A 364 26.53 -13.12 5.12
N ILE A 365 25.25 -13.46 5.27
CA ILE A 365 24.25 -13.48 4.20
C ILE A 365 23.52 -12.13 4.22
N PRO A 366 23.51 -11.35 3.14
CA PRO A 366 22.59 -10.23 2.99
C PRO A 366 21.19 -10.74 2.59
N GLY A 367 20.15 -10.38 3.35
CA GLY A 367 18.74 -10.39 2.90
C GLY A 367 18.51 -9.35 1.79
N THR A 368 17.33 -9.25 1.15
CA THR A 368 16.18 -8.58 1.77
C THR A 368 14.82 -8.85 1.08
N ALA A 369 13.78 -8.87 1.93
CA ALA A 369 12.37 -8.56 1.63
C ALA A 369 12.22 -7.07 1.21
N PRO A 370 11.06 -6.55 0.77
CA PRO A 370 10.97 -5.15 0.33
C PRO A 370 11.32 -4.23 1.51
N SER A 371 12.47 -3.57 1.39
CA SER A 371 12.91 -2.57 2.33
C SER A 371 12.22 -1.25 2.01
N TRP A 372 11.38 -0.75 2.90
CA TRP A 372 11.19 0.70 3.02
C TRP A 372 12.56 1.32 3.32
N PRO A 373 13.00 2.40 2.64
CA PRO A 373 14.39 2.84 2.71
C PRO A 373 14.63 3.59 4.03
N PHE A 374 14.83 2.86 5.13
CA PHE A 374 15.43 3.42 6.35
C PHE A 374 16.96 3.51 6.27
N THR A 375 17.59 2.89 5.27
CA THR A 375 19.06 2.76 5.15
C THR A 375 19.74 3.80 4.27
N SER A 376 19.02 4.75 3.66
CA SER A 376 19.64 5.87 2.91
C SER A 376 19.01 7.23 3.20
N LEU A 377 18.78 7.55 4.48
CA LEU A 377 18.82 8.96 4.89
C LEU A 377 20.30 9.31 5.11
N ALA A 378 21.02 9.57 4.02
CA ALA A 378 22.22 10.38 4.16
C ALA A 378 21.76 11.75 4.68
N PRO A 379 22.47 12.38 5.65
CA PRO A 379 22.11 13.71 6.10
C PRO A 379 22.15 14.64 4.88
N ALA A 380 20.98 15.00 4.36
CA ALA A 380 20.88 16.04 3.36
C ALA A 380 21.38 17.32 4.04
N SER A 381 22.52 17.83 3.60
CA SER A 381 23.00 19.13 4.02
C SER A 381 21.91 20.16 3.70
N LEU A 382 21.38 20.79 4.76
CA LEU A 382 20.41 21.87 4.71
C LEU A 382 20.73 22.86 3.57
N PRO A 383 19.76 23.19 2.70
CA PRO A 383 19.75 24.52 2.11
C PRO A 383 19.69 25.51 3.27
N SER A 384 20.74 26.32 3.41
CA SER A 384 20.90 27.35 4.45
C SER A 384 19.85 28.48 4.40
N SER A 385 18.73 28.28 3.71
CA SER A 385 17.64 29.24 3.51
C SER A 385 16.30 28.87 4.17
N LEU A 386 16.17 27.73 4.86
CA LEU A 386 14.97 27.39 5.66
C LEU A 386 15.17 27.53 7.18
N ALA A 387 16.43 27.62 7.64
CA ALA A 387 16.77 27.83 9.05
C ALA A 387 16.52 29.28 9.54
N SER A 388 16.01 30.17 8.68
CA SER A 388 15.81 31.60 9.01
C SER A 388 14.35 32.05 9.00
N GLN A 389 13.37 31.14 8.97
CA GLN A 389 11.95 31.49 9.18
C GLN A 389 11.32 30.89 10.45
N THR A 390 12.13 30.31 11.34
CA THR A 390 11.68 30.00 12.71
C THR A 390 11.84 31.23 13.60
N SER A 391 10.96 32.21 13.42
CA SER A 391 10.70 33.22 14.44
C SER A 391 9.21 33.49 14.51
N ASP A 392 8.49 32.62 15.22
CA ASP A 392 7.42 32.98 16.18
C ASP A 392 6.66 31.71 16.60
N SER A 393 7.24 30.94 17.53
CA SER A 393 6.53 29.89 18.27
C SER A 393 5.35 30.45 19.08
N THR A 394 5.29 31.77 19.26
CA THR A 394 4.15 32.54 19.76
C THR A 394 2.93 32.42 18.83
N GLY A 395 3.09 32.53 17.50
CA GLY A 395 1.96 32.55 16.56
C GLY A 395 1.19 31.23 16.43
N PHE A 396 1.89 30.08 16.44
CA PHE A 396 1.25 28.76 16.33
C PHE A 396 0.37 28.45 17.55
N LEU A 397 0.96 28.63 18.74
CA LEU A 397 0.31 28.33 20.02
C LEU A 397 -0.85 29.29 20.29
N ASP A 398 -0.71 30.56 19.91
CA ASP A 398 -1.79 31.54 20.03
C ASP A 398 -2.98 31.16 19.15
N ARG A 399 -2.73 30.75 17.89
CA ARG A 399 -3.80 30.29 16.98
C ARG A 399 -4.44 28.98 17.45
N LEU A 400 -3.66 28.03 17.96
CA LEU A 400 -4.18 26.79 18.57
C LEU A 400 -5.03 27.10 19.80
N SER A 401 -4.59 28.01 20.66
CA SER A 401 -5.35 28.46 21.83
C SER A 401 -6.66 29.12 21.42
N TRP A 402 -6.64 29.96 20.38
CA TRP A 402 -7.84 30.56 19.81
C TRP A 402 -8.85 29.51 19.34
N TYR A 403 -8.41 28.51 18.58
CA TYR A 403 -9.26 27.39 18.17
C TYR A 403 -9.88 26.64 19.36
N ASN A 404 -9.06 26.38 20.38
CA ASN A 404 -9.53 25.72 21.60
C ASN A 404 -10.58 26.54 22.34
N GLU A 405 -10.45 27.87 22.35
CA GLU A 405 -11.44 28.76 22.94
C GLU A 405 -12.78 28.72 22.18
N GLN A 406 -12.75 28.69 20.84
CA GLN A 406 -13.96 28.57 20.02
C GLN A 406 -14.73 27.27 20.31
N VAL A 407 -14.01 26.16 20.45
CA VAL A 407 -14.62 24.82 20.64
C VAL A 407 -15.13 24.62 22.07
N ARG A 408 -14.51 25.26 23.07
CA ARG A 408 -14.79 25.05 24.49
C ARG A 408 -16.28 25.20 24.83
N GLY A 409 -16.92 26.26 24.34
CA GLY A 409 -18.34 26.51 24.60
C GLY A 409 -19.24 25.39 24.05
N THR A 410 -19.00 24.98 22.81
CA THR A 410 -19.74 23.92 22.13
C THR A 410 -19.51 22.54 22.76
N LEU A 411 -18.27 22.26 23.18
CA LEU A 411 -17.92 21.03 23.89
C LEU A 411 -18.64 20.94 25.24
N GLN A 412 -18.62 22.02 26.04
CA GLN A 412 -19.29 22.06 27.34
C GLN A 412 -20.82 21.98 27.22
N SER A 413 -21.41 22.60 26.19
CA SER A 413 -22.85 22.49 25.91
C SER A 413 -23.26 21.12 25.36
N GLY A 414 -22.29 20.35 24.84
CA GLY A 414 -22.46 18.94 24.49
C GLY A 414 -22.72 18.02 25.70
N VAL A 415 -22.37 18.45 26.91
CA VAL A 415 -22.69 17.70 28.13
C VAL A 415 -24.03 18.18 28.70
N PRO A 416 -25.02 17.30 28.97
CA PRO A 416 -26.28 17.66 29.61
C PRO A 416 -26.11 18.23 31.03
N ASP A 417 -27.01 19.13 31.44
CA ASP A 417 -27.14 19.60 32.83
C ASP A 417 -28.43 19.03 33.46
N ARG A 418 -28.39 17.74 33.81
CA ARG A 418 -29.51 16.98 34.40
C ARG A 418 -29.00 15.81 35.25
N GLU A 419 -29.91 15.08 35.90
CA GLU A 419 -29.54 13.84 36.60
C GLU A 419 -29.19 12.68 35.63
N PRO A 420 -28.22 11.79 35.98
CA PRO A 420 -27.43 11.76 37.21
C PRO A 420 -26.22 12.71 37.17
N ARG A 421 -26.31 13.87 37.83
CA ARG A 421 -25.31 14.94 37.70
C ARG A 421 -24.00 14.55 38.37
N ARG A 422 -24.08 14.16 39.65
CA ARG A 422 -22.93 13.83 40.51
C ARG A 422 -22.08 12.66 39.99
N HIS A 423 -22.71 11.66 39.37
CA HIS A 423 -22.05 10.39 39.03
C HIS A 423 -21.71 10.23 37.55
N LEU A 424 -22.12 11.17 36.68
CA LEU A 424 -21.85 11.10 35.25
C LEU A 424 -21.44 12.45 34.66
N TYR A 425 -22.37 13.41 34.64
CA TYR A 425 -22.14 14.66 33.90
C TYR A 425 -21.11 15.59 34.57
N GLU A 426 -21.08 15.67 35.90
CA GLU A 426 -20.08 16.47 36.64
C GLU A 426 -18.66 15.89 36.50
N PRO A 427 -18.43 14.57 36.65
CA PRO A 427 -17.17 13.93 36.24
C PRO A 427 -16.72 14.24 34.83
N ILE A 428 -17.61 14.11 33.84
CA ILE A 428 -17.30 14.37 32.43
C ILE A 428 -16.88 15.84 32.26
N ARG A 429 -17.64 16.80 32.80
CA ARG A 429 -17.29 18.23 32.74
C ARG A 429 -15.95 18.52 33.39
N SER A 430 -15.68 17.94 34.56
CA SER A 430 -14.41 18.12 35.27
C SER A 430 -13.23 17.56 34.46
N PHE A 431 -13.41 16.42 33.80
CA PHE A 431 -12.39 15.84 32.93
C PHE A 431 -12.12 16.71 31.69
N LEU A 432 -13.17 17.16 31.00
CA LEU A 432 -13.07 18.04 29.83
C LEU A 432 -12.51 19.43 30.16
N ALA A 433 -12.66 19.90 31.40
CA ALA A 433 -12.09 21.18 31.84
C ALA A 433 -10.56 21.14 32.00
N ARG A 434 -9.95 19.95 32.04
CA ARG A 434 -8.48 19.79 32.14
C ARG A 434 -7.83 20.24 30.84
N ALA A 435 -6.85 21.15 30.92
CA ALA A 435 -6.20 21.72 29.74
C ALA A 435 -5.62 20.65 28.80
N GLY A 436 -6.20 20.52 27.61
CA GLY A 436 -5.69 19.71 26.52
C GLY A 436 -5.02 20.57 25.45
N LYS A 437 -4.24 19.93 24.57
CA LYS A 437 -3.60 20.60 23.43
C LYS A 437 -4.63 21.00 22.36
N GLY A 438 -5.73 20.25 22.22
CA GLY A 438 -6.84 20.54 21.30
C GLY A 438 -6.45 20.61 19.82
N LEU A 439 -5.46 19.82 19.42
CA LEU A 439 -4.96 19.80 18.05
C LEU A 439 -6.00 19.28 17.04
N ARG A 440 -6.66 18.16 17.37
CA ARG A 440 -7.64 17.50 16.50
C ARG A 440 -8.83 18.41 16.12
N PRO A 441 -9.51 19.07 17.07
CA PRO A 441 -10.56 20.02 16.71
C PRO A 441 -10.02 21.21 15.92
N ALA A 442 -8.81 21.70 16.21
CA ALA A 442 -8.19 22.78 15.46
C ALA A 442 -7.88 22.39 14.01
N LEU A 443 -7.43 21.17 13.73
CA LEU A 443 -7.24 20.66 12.36
C LEU A 443 -8.55 20.67 11.57
N CYS A 444 -9.66 20.24 12.18
CA CYS A 444 -10.99 20.26 11.54
C CYS A 444 -11.43 21.69 11.20
N LEU A 445 -11.32 22.63 12.15
CA LEU A 445 -11.71 24.02 11.94
C LEU A 445 -10.81 24.71 10.92
N ALA A 446 -9.50 24.53 11.03
CA ALA A 446 -8.53 25.12 10.11
C ALA A 446 -8.68 24.58 8.70
N THR A 447 -8.98 23.29 8.52
CA THR A 447 -9.24 22.73 7.18
C THR A 447 -10.49 23.32 6.55
N THR A 448 -11.56 23.48 7.35
CA THR A 448 -12.82 24.11 6.90
C THR A 448 -12.56 25.54 6.41
N SER A 449 -11.85 26.35 7.21
CA SER A 449 -11.47 27.72 6.85
C SER A 449 -10.51 27.77 5.66
N ALA A 450 -9.51 26.88 5.62
CA ALA A 450 -8.50 26.85 4.57
C ALA A 450 -9.10 26.61 3.19
N LEU A 451 -10.18 25.80 3.13
CA LEU A 451 -10.95 25.53 1.92
C LEU A 451 -12.01 26.60 1.62
N GLY A 452 -12.06 27.68 2.40
CA GLY A 452 -12.87 28.87 2.13
C GLY A 452 -14.27 28.87 2.74
N ALA A 453 -14.61 27.88 3.58
CA ALA A 453 -15.89 27.84 4.29
C ALA A 453 -15.80 28.49 5.68
N ASN A 454 -16.95 28.83 6.27
CA ASN A 454 -16.99 29.37 7.64
C ASN A 454 -16.73 28.26 8.66
N ALA A 455 -15.66 28.37 9.45
CA ALA A 455 -15.32 27.44 10.53
C ALA A 455 -16.42 27.29 11.59
N ASP A 456 -17.32 28.27 11.75
CA ASP A 456 -18.44 28.16 12.70
C ASP A 456 -19.32 26.93 12.41
N HIS A 457 -19.46 26.56 11.13
CA HIS A 457 -20.21 25.38 10.72
C HIS A 457 -19.56 24.07 11.19
N ALA A 458 -18.24 24.08 11.39
CA ALA A 458 -17.48 22.94 11.86
C ALA A 458 -17.37 22.84 13.40
N LEU A 459 -17.84 23.84 14.15
CA LEU A 459 -17.75 23.84 15.62
C LEU A 459 -18.39 22.61 16.29
N PRO A 460 -19.61 22.15 15.91
CA PRO A 460 -20.18 20.96 16.54
C PRO A 460 -19.39 19.69 16.20
N ALA A 461 -18.84 19.58 14.99
CA ALA A 461 -18.03 18.42 14.59
C ALA A 461 -16.67 18.41 15.30
N ALA A 462 -16.00 19.56 15.37
CA ALA A 462 -14.75 19.73 16.10
C ALA A 462 -14.94 19.40 17.60
N ALA A 463 -16.02 19.88 18.22
CA ALA A 463 -16.38 19.51 19.58
C ALA A 463 -16.70 18.01 19.72
N GLY A 464 -17.32 17.39 18.70
CA GLY A 464 -17.53 15.94 18.64
C GLY A 464 -16.21 15.16 18.63
N ILE A 465 -15.25 15.57 17.80
CA ILE A 465 -13.90 14.99 17.73
C ILE A 465 -13.19 15.08 19.09
N GLU A 466 -13.26 16.23 19.76
CA GLU A 466 -12.64 16.42 21.08
C GLU A 466 -13.37 15.64 22.18
N MET A 467 -14.71 15.56 22.15
CA MET A 467 -15.48 14.71 23.07
C MET A 467 -15.06 13.24 22.92
N LEU A 468 -14.94 12.77 21.68
CA LEU A 468 -14.48 11.42 21.37
C LEU A 468 -13.03 11.20 21.81
N HIS A 469 -12.16 12.20 21.67
CA HIS A 469 -10.79 12.13 22.18
C HIS A 469 -10.76 11.81 23.65
N ASN A 470 -11.55 12.55 24.42
CA ASN A 470 -11.58 12.43 25.85
C ASN A 470 -12.23 11.11 26.28
N ALA A 471 -13.17 10.56 25.50
CA ALA A 471 -13.67 9.21 25.71
C ALA A 471 -12.54 8.17 25.58
N PHE A 472 -11.79 8.20 24.48
CA PHE A 472 -10.64 7.33 24.27
C PHE A 472 -9.61 7.48 25.37
N LEU A 473 -9.29 8.70 25.81
CA LEU A 473 -8.34 8.89 26.92
C LEU A 473 -8.82 8.28 28.25
N VAL A 474 -10.13 8.29 28.52
CA VAL A 474 -10.67 7.67 29.74
C VAL A 474 -10.55 6.15 29.70
N HIS A 475 -10.81 5.53 28.54
CA HIS A 475 -10.64 4.09 28.35
C HIS A 475 -9.17 3.68 28.31
N ASP A 476 -8.32 4.40 27.57
CA ASP A 476 -6.86 4.26 27.52
C ASP A 476 -6.25 4.35 28.94
N ASP A 477 -6.69 5.30 29.76
CA ASP A 477 -6.24 5.41 31.15
C ASP A 477 -6.56 4.16 32.00
N ILE A 478 -7.66 3.46 31.69
CA ILE A 478 -8.03 2.21 32.37
C ILE A 478 -7.18 1.06 31.86
N GLU A 479 -7.02 0.95 30.55
CA GLU A 479 -6.29 -0.11 29.87
C GLU A 479 -4.79 -0.07 30.19
N ASP A 480 -4.21 1.12 30.27
CA ASP A 480 -2.80 1.37 30.64
C ASP A 480 -2.56 1.36 32.16
N GLU A 481 -3.62 1.25 32.98
CA GLU A 481 -3.59 1.42 34.44
C GLU A 481 -2.94 2.75 34.90
N SER A 482 -3.17 3.83 34.15
CA SER A 482 -2.56 5.15 34.40
C SER A 482 -3.05 5.80 35.70
N ASP A 483 -2.12 6.21 36.58
CA ASP A 483 -2.47 6.85 37.85
C ASP A 483 -2.93 8.31 37.71
N SER A 484 -2.35 9.05 36.76
CA SER A 484 -2.64 10.47 36.58
C SER A 484 -2.60 10.91 35.12
N ARG A 485 -3.39 11.93 34.79
CA ARG A 485 -3.42 12.57 33.47
C ARG A 485 -3.60 14.08 33.62
N ARG A 486 -2.73 14.85 32.96
CA ARG A 486 -2.74 16.33 32.98
C ARG A 486 -2.70 16.90 34.42
N GLY A 487 -1.85 16.31 35.26
CA GLY A 487 -1.62 16.77 36.65
C GLY A 487 -2.72 16.42 37.66
N ALA A 488 -3.71 15.61 37.29
CA ALA A 488 -4.77 15.15 38.20
C ALA A 488 -4.99 13.63 38.10
N PRO A 489 -5.54 12.96 39.13
CA PRO A 489 -5.87 11.55 39.06
C PRO A 489 -6.79 11.22 37.87
N THR A 490 -6.58 10.06 37.25
CA THR A 490 -7.47 9.55 36.19
C THR A 490 -8.87 9.23 36.76
N LEU A 491 -9.88 9.08 35.88
CA LEU A 491 -11.26 8.89 36.35
C LEU A 491 -11.41 7.58 37.13
N HIS A 492 -10.74 6.50 36.71
CA HIS A 492 -10.86 5.21 37.40
C HIS A 492 -10.20 5.23 38.79
N ARG A 493 -9.18 6.07 39.00
CA ARG A 493 -8.56 6.29 40.33
C ARG A 493 -9.43 7.15 41.24
N SER A 494 -10.15 8.12 40.69
CA SER A 494 -10.95 9.05 41.49
C SER A 494 -12.39 8.56 41.75
N LEU A 495 -12.99 7.82 40.83
CA LEU A 495 -14.39 7.38 40.88
C LEU A 495 -14.57 5.86 40.97
N GLY A 496 -13.51 5.10 40.74
CA GLY A 496 -13.56 3.65 40.57
C GLY A 496 -13.85 3.24 39.13
N LEU A 497 -13.44 2.00 38.81
CA LEU A 497 -13.48 1.44 37.46
C LEU A 497 -14.89 1.49 36.81
N PRO A 498 -16.00 1.07 37.46
CA PRO A 498 -17.29 1.02 36.79
C PRO A 498 -17.81 2.38 36.33
N LEU A 499 -17.58 3.44 37.13
CA LEU A 499 -18.01 4.79 36.77
C LEU A 499 -17.13 5.41 35.68
N ALA A 500 -15.84 5.09 35.66
CA ALA A 500 -14.93 5.57 34.63
C ALA A 500 -15.25 4.97 33.25
N VAL A 501 -15.48 3.65 33.17
CA VAL A 501 -15.93 2.98 31.93
C VAL A 501 -17.22 3.64 31.41
N ASN A 502 -18.23 3.76 32.26
CA ASN A 502 -19.51 4.36 31.90
C ASN A 502 -19.39 5.85 31.51
N ALA A 503 -18.44 6.59 32.10
CA ALA A 503 -18.17 7.97 31.70
C ALA A 503 -17.56 8.06 30.30
N GLY A 504 -16.62 7.18 29.95
CA GLY A 504 -16.07 7.06 28.59
C GLY A 504 -17.15 6.70 27.57
N ASP A 505 -17.98 5.69 27.85
CA ASP A 505 -19.10 5.28 26.99
C ASP A 505 -20.10 6.42 26.77
N ALA A 506 -20.41 7.16 27.83
CA ALA A 506 -21.28 8.32 27.73
C ALA A 506 -20.65 9.43 26.88
N MET A 507 -19.34 9.70 26.98
CA MET A 507 -18.67 10.67 26.11
C MET A 507 -18.75 10.25 24.63
N ASN A 508 -18.57 8.95 24.31
CA ASN A 508 -18.78 8.42 22.95
C ASN A 508 -20.20 8.72 22.44
N ALA A 509 -21.22 8.43 23.24
CA ALA A 509 -22.61 8.71 22.88
C ALA A 509 -22.91 10.21 22.71
N LEU A 510 -22.32 11.06 23.55
CA LEU A 510 -22.45 12.52 23.47
C LEU A 510 -21.75 13.09 22.22
N ALA A 511 -20.62 12.53 21.81
CA ALA A 511 -19.93 12.89 20.58
C ALA A 511 -20.82 12.68 19.34
N MET A 512 -21.59 11.58 19.29
CA MET A 512 -22.54 11.34 18.20
C MET A 512 -23.64 12.40 18.13
N GLY A 513 -24.08 12.92 19.29
CA GLY A 513 -25.01 14.04 19.35
C GLY A 513 -24.41 15.32 18.75
N LEU A 514 -23.13 15.56 19.00
CA LEU A 514 -22.38 16.69 18.44
C LEU A 514 -22.22 16.59 16.92
N PHE A 515 -21.87 15.43 16.38
CA PHE A 515 -21.79 15.22 14.92
C PHE A 515 -23.14 15.40 14.22
N ARG A 516 -24.24 14.92 14.81
CA ARG A 516 -25.59 15.15 14.26
C ARG A 516 -25.92 16.65 14.18
N ARG A 517 -25.58 17.42 15.23
CA ARG A 517 -25.80 18.89 15.25
C ARG A 517 -25.04 19.62 14.13
N SER A 518 -23.88 19.13 13.72
CA SER A 518 -23.12 19.71 12.59
C SER A 518 -23.90 19.70 11.28
N SER A 519 -24.87 18.79 11.13
CA SER A 519 -25.65 18.65 9.91
C SER A 519 -26.98 19.41 9.90
N GLU A 520 -27.43 19.93 11.04
CA GLU A 520 -28.76 20.54 11.19
C GLU A 520 -28.94 21.81 10.35
N GLN A 521 -27.84 22.45 9.95
CA GLN A 521 -27.82 23.69 9.17
C GLN A 521 -27.18 23.51 7.78
N SER A 522 -26.96 22.27 7.35
CA SER A 522 -26.15 21.93 6.18
C SER A 522 -26.93 21.10 5.16
N SER A 523 -26.26 20.75 4.06
CA SER A 523 -26.80 19.87 3.02
C SER A 523 -27.28 18.53 3.60
N PRO A 524 -28.41 17.96 3.14
CA PRO A 524 -28.84 16.62 3.54
C PRO A 524 -27.83 15.51 3.19
N LEU A 525 -26.89 15.79 2.29
CA LEU A 525 -25.78 14.88 1.96
C LEU A 525 -24.70 14.79 3.05
N LEU A 526 -24.60 15.80 3.93
CA LEU A 526 -23.50 15.87 4.90
C LEU A 526 -23.64 14.81 5.99
N LEU A 527 -24.84 14.61 6.55
CA LEU A 527 -25.01 13.73 7.71
C LEU A 527 -24.60 12.28 7.42
N PRO A 528 -25.07 11.62 6.34
CA PRO A 528 -24.66 10.25 6.06
C PRO A 528 -23.15 10.12 5.90
N ARG A 529 -22.52 11.00 5.10
CA ARG A 529 -21.08 10.98 4.87
C ARG A 529 -20.26 11.26 6.13
N LEU A 530 -20.74 12.18 6.97
CA LEU A 530 -20.10 12.48 8.25
C LEU A 530 -20.17 11.28 9.20
N LEU A 531 -21.31 10.58 9.23
CA LEU A 531 -21.45 9.36 10.04
C LEU A 531 -20.57 8.23 9.50
N ASP A 532 -20.48 8.06 8.18
CA ASP A 532 -19.58 7.06 7.56
C ASP A 532 -18.11 7.32 7.95
N GLU A 533 -17.66 8.58 7.92
CA GLU A 533 -16.30 8.96 8.36
C GLU A 533 -16.10 8.70 9.85
N VAL A 534 -17.09 8.98 10.68
CA VAL A 534 -17.00 8.78 12.13
C VAL A 534 -17.01 7.29 12.49
N ASP A 535 -17.84 6.48 11.83
CA ASP A 535 -17.91 5.04 12.04
C ASP A 535 -16.60 4.36 11.62
N HIS A 536 -16.04 4.75 10.47
CA HIS A 536 -14.72 4.28 10.03
C HIS A 536 -13.63 4.66 11.03
N MET A 537 -13.59 5.93 11.45
CA MET A 537 -12.64 6.42 12.45
C MET A 537 -12.69 5.61 13.74
N LEU A 538 -13.91 5.34 14.25
CA LEU A 538 -14.12 4.57 15.48
C LEU A 538 -13.58 3.15 15.36
N LEU A 539 -13.97 2.43 14.29
CA LEU A 539 -13.54 1.06 14.07
C LEU A 539 -12.02 0.95 13.93
N GLU A 540 -11.42 1.77 13.07
CA GLU A 540 -9.96 1.80 12.88
C GLU A 540 -9.21 2.04 14.19
N SER A 541 -9.69 2.99 15.01
CA SER A 541 -9.05 3.31 16.30
C SER A 541 -9.14 2.17 17.30
N LEU A 542 -10.32 1.54 17.41
CA LEU A 542 -10.55 0.44 18.33
C LEU A 542 -9.78 -0.81 17.91
N GLU A 543 -9.68 -1.08 16.60
CA GLU A 543 -8.83 -2.15 16.06
C GLU A 543 -7.35 -1.88 16.35
N GLY A 544 -6.88 -0.64 16.19
CA GLY A 544 -5.52 -0.25 16.58
C GLY A 544 -5.25 -0.48 18.06
N GLN A 545 -6.20 -0.14 18.94
CA GLN A 545 -6.07 -0.41 20.37
C GLN A 545 -6.06 -1.92 20.66
N ALA A 546 -6.92 -2.70 20.00
CA ALA A 546 -6.94 -4.15 20.14
C ALA A 546 -5.64 -4.80 19.69
N MET A 547 -5.00 -4.30 18.62
CA MET A 547 -3.68 -4.76 18.17
C MET A 547 -2.62 -4.57 19.25
N GLU A 548 -2.52 -3.37 19.84
CA GLU A 548 -1.52 -3.09 20.87
C GLU A 548 -1.74 -3.95 22.13
N LEU A 549 -3.01 -4.05 22.59
CA LEU A 549 -3.37 -4.91 23.71
C LEU A 549 -3.06 -6.39 23.42
N GLY A 550 -3.32 -6.84 22.19
CA GLY A 550 -2.99 -8.20 21.73
C GLY A 550 -1.49 -8.48 21.78
N TRP A 551 -0.67 -7.56 21.26
CA TRP A 551 0.79 -7.68 21.32
C TRP A 551 1.32 -7.76 22.75
N MET A 552 0.72 -7.02 23.68
CA MET A 552 1.05 -7.11 25.09
C MET A 552 0.58 -8.43 25.72
N HIS A 553 -0.62 -8.89 25.37
CA HIS A 553 -1.19 -10.15 25.85
C HIS A 553 -0.34 -11.36 25.43
N ASP A 554 -0.01 -11.43 24.14
CA ASP A 554 0.76 -12.54 23.55
C ASP A 554 2.28 -12.41 23.80
N ASN A 555 2.69 -11.33 24.46
CA ASN A 555 4.08 -10.97 24.69
C ASN A 555 4.91 -10.97 23.38
N ALA A 556 4.35 -10.44 22.29
CA ALA A 556 4.96 -10.42 20.97
C ALA A 556 6.26 -9.59 20.95
N LEU A 557 7.26 -10.06 20.20
CA LEU A 557 8.62 -9.46 20.08
C LEU A 557 9.21 -9.54 18.68
N ASP A 558 8.54 -10.26 17.78
CA ASP A 558 8.84 -10.45 16.37
C ASP A 558 8.08 -9.44 15.49
N LEU A 559 7.91 -8.23 16.00
CA LEU A 559 7.22 -7.14 15.30
C LEU A 559 8.20 -6.30 14.50
N GLY A 560 7.90 -6.10 13.22
CA GLY A 560 8.68 -5.25 12.32
C GLY A 560 8.21 -3.79 12.28
N PRO A 561 8.94 -2.93 11.56
CA PRO A 561 8.52 -1.55 11.30
C PRO A 561 7.13 -1.46 10.64
N ASP A 562 6.80 -2.38 9.74
CA ASP A 562 5.50 -2.41 9.04
C ASP A 562 4.34 -2.65 10.01
N ASP A 563 4.53 -3.50 11.03
CA ASP A 563 3.53 -3.77 12.06
C ASP A 563 3.28 -2.53 12.91
N TYR A 564 4.36 -1.87 13.35
CA TYR A 564 4.27 -0.61 14.06
C TYR A 564 3.58 0.46 13.21
N MET A 565 3.94 0.60 11.93
CA MET A 565 3.30 1.55 11.03
C MET A 565 1.79 1.28 10.88
N ARG A 566 1.38 0.01 10.81
CA ARG A 566 -0.03 -0.39 10.80
C ARG A 566 -0.71 -0.02 12.12
N LEU A 567 -0.07 -0.29 13.26
CA LEU A 567 -0.58 0.15 14.57
C LEU A 567 -0.80 1.67 14.59
N VAL A 568 0.20 2.46 14.17
CA VAL A 568 0.10 3.92 14.18
C VAL A 568 -0.98 4.44 13.23
N LEU A 569 -1.12 3.86 12.04
CA LEU A 569 -2.20 4.19 11.11
C LEU A 569 -3.56 4.09 11.80
N LYS A 570 -3.80 2.93 12.43
CA LYS A 570 -5.08 2.57 13.05
C LYS A 570 -5.34 3.33 14.35
N LYS A 571 -4.42 3.21 15.31
CA LYS A 571 -4.56 3.77 16.67
C LYS A 571 -4.47 5.30 16.69
N THR A 572 -3.64 5.90 15.83
CA THR A 572 -3.29 7.32 15.93
C THR A 572 -3.65 8.11 14.68
N ALA A 573 -3.30 7.68 13.47
CA ALA A 573 -3.35 8.53 12.28
C ALA A 573 -4.78 8.81 11.80
N TRP A 574 -5.62 7.76 11.67
CA TRP A 574 -7.02 7.91 11.28
C TRP A 574 -7.74 8.90 12.19
N TYR A 575 -7.65 8.66 13.49
CA TYR A 575 -8.34 9.43 14.50
C TYR A 575 -7.80 10.85 14.69
N SER A 576 -6.48 11.01 14.67
CA SER A 576 -5.85 12.26 15.11
C SER A 576 -5.60 13.26 14.00
N PHE A 577 -5.49 12.78 12.76
CA PHE A 577 -5.07 13.60 11.64
C PHE A 577 -5.99 13.41 10.44
N ILE A 578 -6.16 12.20 9.93
CA ILE A 578 -6.88 11.96 8.66
C ILE A 578 -8.35 12.37 8.76
N HIS A 579 -9.11 11.79 9.70
CA HIS A 579 -10.54 12.11 9.82
C HIS A 579 -10.82 13.55 10.24
N PRO A 580 -10.08 14.18 11.17
CA PRO A 580 -10.25 15.61 11.44
C PRO A 580 -10.12 16.49 10.19
N LEU A 581 -9.14 16.22 9.31
CA LEU A 581 -8.98 16.94 8.05
C LEU A 581 -10.15 16.65 7.09
N ARG A 582 -10.50 15.38 6.89
CA ARG A 582 -11.59 14.95 5.99
C ARG A 582 -12.96 15.47 6.43
N ILE A 583 -13.24 15.47 7.74
CA ILE A 583 -14.46 16.05 8.31
C ILE A 583 -14.51 17.56 8.07
N GLY A 584 -13.39 18.27 8.25
CA GLY A 584 -13.31 19.69 7.91
C GLY A 584 -13.58 19.96 6.43
N ALA A 585 -13.04 19.12 5.53
CA ALA A 585 -13.29 19.22 4.10
C ALA A 585 -14.75 18.91 3.72
N LEU A 586 -15.36 17.88 4.32
CA LEU A 586 -16.78 17.55 4.13
C LEU A 586 -17.72 18.68 4.57
N ILE A 587 -17.37 19.37 5.66
CA ILE A 587 -18.17 20.50 6.14
C ILE A 587 -17.99 21.72 5.22
N ALA A 588 -16.80 21.90 4.65
CA ALA A 588 -16.56 22.94 3.66
C ALA A 588 -17.31 22.69 2.35
N ASP A 589 -17.31 21.45 1.87
CA ASP A 589 -18.07 21.00 0.70
C ASP A 589 -18.59 19.56 0.88
N PRO A 590 -19.88 19.38 1.18
CA PRO A 590 -20.48 18.05 1.33
C PRO A 590 -20.47 17.19 0.05
N ALA A 591 -20.20 17.78 -1.12
CA ALA A 591 -20.12 17.09 -2.40
C ALA A 591 -18.68 16.67 -2.77
N ASP A 592 -17.66 17.06 -1.99
CA ASP A 592 -16.26 16.75 -2.27
C ASP A 592 -16.02 15.23 -2.25
N GLN A 593 -15.62 14.67 -3.38
CA GLN A 593 -15.35 13.22 -3.53
C GLN A 593 -13.87 12.86 -3.30
N SER A 594 -13.00 13.86 -3.16
CA SER A 594 -11.54 13.71 -3.17
C SER A 594 -10.94 13.80 -1.76
N LEU A 595 -11.58 13.16 -0.79
CA LEU A 595 -11.14 13.15 0.62
C LEU A 595 -9.86 12.32 0.83
N ASP A 596 -9.58 11.37 -0.07
CA ASP A 596 -8.39 10.52 -0.05
C ASP A 596 -7.07 11.32 -0.19
N ARG A 597 -7.15 12.56 -0.69
CA ARG A 597 -6.02 13.48 -0.73
C ARG A 597 -5.40 13.76 0.65
N PHE A 598 -6.16 13.57 1.74
CA PHE A 598 -5.68 13.79 3.11
C PHE A 598 -5.03 12.54 3.72
N ASP A 599 -5.17 11.36 3.14
CA ASP A 599 -4.85 10.09 3.79
C ASP A 599 -3.34 9.93 4.01
N ARG A 600 -2.54 10.13 2.94
CA ARG A 600 -1.07 10.03 3.03
C ARG A 600 -0.48 11.12 3.91
N PHE A 601 -0.96 12.36 3.77
CA PHE A 601 -0.56 13.47 4.62
C PHE A 601 -0.83 13.17 6.11
N GLY A 602 -2.07 12.80 6.43
CA GLY A 602 -2.45 12.48 7.80
C GLY A 602 -1.76 11.24 8.36
N PHE A 603 -1.44 10.25 7.51
CA PHE A 603 -0.66 9.08 7.89
C PHE A 603 0.78 9.43 8.27
N PHE A 604 1.51 10.14 7.41
CA PHE A 604 2.88 10.54 7.71
C PHE A 604 2.96 11.50 8.91
N LEU A 605 1.99 12.41 9.03
CA LEU A 605 1.89 13.28 10.20
C LEU A 605 1.61 12.46 11.47
N GLY A 606 0.77 11.43 11.38
CA GLY A 606 0.50 10.48 12.46
C GLY A 606 1.73 9.70 12.91
N LEU A 607 2.52 9.21 11.95
CA LEU A 607 3.81 8.55 12.22
C LEU A 607 4.80 9.47 12.90
N ALA A 608 5.02 10.65 12.34
CA ALA A 608 5.89 11.65 12.92
C ALA A 608 5.47 11.99 14.36
N PHE A 609 4.16 12.23 14.57
CA PHE A 609 3.62 12.53 15.89
C PHE A 609 3.79 11.40 16.90
N GLN A 610 3.44 10.17 16.54
CA GLN A 610 3.50 9.04 17.48
C GLN A 610 4.94 8.71 17.85
N ILE A 611 5.84 8.70 16.87
CA ILE A 611 7.26 8.42 17.12
C ILE A 611 7.88 9.52 17.98
N SER A 612 7.54 10.79 17.75
CA SER A 612 7.96 11.88 18.63
C SER A 612 7.40 11.72 20.06
N ASP A 613 6.16 11.25 20.23
CA ASP A 613 5.60 10.99 21.57
C ASP A 613 6.33 9.84 22.28
N ASP A 614 6.64 8.75 21.57
CA ASP A 614 7.41 7.61 22.08
C ASP A 614 8.84 8.04 22.50
N VAL A 615 9.48 8.95 21.74
CA VAL A 615 10.78 9.51 22.13
C VAL A 615 10.67 10.43 23.35
N LEU A 616 9.66 11.32 23.38
CA LEU A 616 9.43 12.21 24.51
C LEU A 616 9.09 11.46 25.80
N ASN A 617 8.49 10.27 25.70
CA ASN A 617 8.25 9.37 26.84
C ASN A 617 9.56 8.98 27.53
N LEU A 618 10.65 8.82 26.77
CA LEU A 618 11.96 8.41 27.27
C LEU A 618 12.86 9.60 27.62
N ARG A 619 12.90 10.65 26.78
CA ARG A 619 13.83 11.79 26.94
C ARG A 619 13.22 13.04 27.58
N GLY A 620 11.89 13.10 27.69
CA GLY A 620 11.19 14.29 28.15
C GLY A 620 11.43 14.63 29.62
N GLN A 621 11.18 15.89 29.98
CA GLN A 621 11.04 16.28 31.38
C GLN A 621 9.61 15.98 31.84
N GLN A 622 9.43 15.26 32.95
CA GLN A 622 8.12 14.82 33.46
C GLN A 622 7.08 15.97 33.56
N VAL A 623 7.51 17.18 33.95
CA VAL A 623 6.65 18.37 34.04
C VAL A 623 6.13 18.85 32.67
N ARG A 624 6.89 18.65 31.60
CA ARG A 624 6.53 19.07 30.23
C ARG A 624 5.79 17.98 29.45
N TYR A 625 6.10 16.71 29.69
CA TYR A 625 5.44 15.57 29.04
C TYR A 625 3.99 15.39 29.53
N GLY A 626 3.74 15.65 30.83
CA GLY A 626 2.38 15.61 31.39
C GLY A 626 1.83 14.20 31.66
N LYS A 627 2.67 13.17 31.47
CA LYS A 627 2.54 11.76 31.86
C LYS A 627 3.79 11.30 32.63
N GLU A 628 3.80 10.05 33.08
CA GLU A 628 4.98 9.39 33.68
C GLU A 628 6.08 9.18 32.62
N ILE A 629 7.33 9.52 32.95
CA ILE A 629 8.51 9.20 32.11
C ILE A 629 8.79 7.70 32.18
N ASP A 630 9.21 7.11 31.07
CA ASP A 630 9.32 5.66 30.88
C ASP A 630 7.98 4.92 31.07
N GLY A 631 6.85 5.63 31.00
CA GLY A 631 5.51 5.06 31.16
C GLY A 631 5.28 3.91 30.18
N ASP A 632 5.77 4.05 28.94
CA ASP A 632 5.58 3.03 27.90
C ASP A 632 6.36 1.74 28.24
N LEU A 633 7.47 1.85 28.97
CA LEU A 633 8.25 0.70 29.46
C LEU A 633 7.55 0.03 30.65
N TRP A 634 6.90 0.80 31.51
CA TRP A 634 6.06 0.28 32.59
C TRP A 634 4.83 -0.45 32.08
N GLU A 635 4.21 0.06 31.01
CA GLU A 635 3.07 -0.52 30.31
C GLU A 635 3.50 -1.75 29.49
N GLY A 636 4.70 -1.67 28.89
CA GLY A 636 5.27 -2.73 28.06
C GLY A 636 4.83 -2.60 26.62
N LYS A 637 4.69 -1.36 26.15
CA LYS A 637 4.30 -1.05 24.77
C LYS A 637 5.41 -1.46 23.81
N ARG A 638 4.99 -1.95 22.63
CA ARG A 638 5.89 -2.36 21.55
C ARG A 638 6.12 -1.19 20.60
N THR A 639 6.89 -0.22 21.07
CA THR A 639 7.24 0.97 20.28
C THR A 639 8.23 0.62 19.17
N LEU A 640 8.36 1.51 18.18
CA LEU A 640 9.33 1.37 17.10
C LEU A 640 10.77 1.34 17.64
N ILE A 641 11.04 2.10 18.71
CA ILE A 641 12.32 2.15 19.42
C ILE A 641 12.68 0.77 19.96
N LEU A 642 11.72 0.08 20.57
CA LEU A 642 11.91 -1.27 21.08
C LEU A 642 12.14 -2.30 19.95
N SER A 643 11.33 -2.24 18.89
CA SER A 643 11.50 -3.13 17.72
C SER A 643 12.91 -3.00 17.12
N HIS A 644 13.40 -1.76 16.94
CA HIS A 644 14.75 -1.50 16.46
C HIS A 644 15.84 -2.02 17.43
N ALA A 645 15.68 -1.79 18.74
CA ALA A 645 16.63 -2.26 19.74
C ALA A 645 16.75 -3.80 19.75
N LEU A 646 15.63 -4.52 19.60
CA LEU A 646 15.61 -5.99 19.55
C LEU A 646 16.45 -6.58 18.40
N GLY A 647 16.68 -5.81 17.34
CA GLY A 647 17.55 -6.19 16.22
C GLY A 647 19.05 -6.07 16.49
N SER A 648 19.48 -5.36 17.54
CA SER A 648 20.89 -5.05 17.82
C SER A 648 21.39 -5.52 19.19
N VAL A 649 20.49 -5.83 20.13
CA VAL A 649 20.85 -6.31 21.47
C VAL A 649 21.37 -7.77 21.48
N SER A 650 22.11 -8.13 22.54
CA SER A 650 22.61 -9.49 22.72
C SER A 650 21.48 -10.52 22.91
N ALA A 651 21.73 -11.79 22.63
CA ALA A 651 20.75 -12.86 22.88
C ALA A 651 20.31 -12.92 24.36
N SER A 652 21.24 -12.69 25.29
CA SER A 652 20.94 -12.64 26.73
C SER A 652 20.06 -11.44 27.10
N ASP A 653 20.27 -10.28 26.49
CA ASP A 653 19.43 -9.11 26.72
C ASP A 653 18.06 -9.29 26.07
N ARG A 654 17.99 -9.90 24.88
CA ARG A 654 16.72 -10.24 24.22
C ARG A 654 15.85 -11.17 25.08
N GLU A 655 16.43 -12.23 25.64
CA GLU A 655 15.72 -13.13 26.58
C GLU A 655 15.27 -12.38 27.85
N TRP A 656 16.12 -11.49 28.37
CA TRP A 656 15.76 -10.68 29.53
C TRP A 656 14.62 -9.70 29.23
N ILE A 657 14.64 -9.02 28.08
CA ILE A 657 13.56 -8.14 27.61
C ILE A 657 12.26 -8.93 27.48
N ALA A 658 12.30 -10.14 26.89
CA ALA A 658 11.14 -11.00 26.76
C ALA A 658 10.51 -11.36 28.12
N SER A 659 11.35 -11.69 29.10
CA SER A 659 10.93 -11.99 30.47
C SER A 659 10.44 -10.74 31.23
N PHE A 660 11.02 -9.58 30.96
CA PHE A 660 10.57 -8.30 31.51
C PHE A 660 9.17 -7.92 31.00
N LEU A 661 8.97 -7.95 29.68
CA LEU A 661 7.71 -7.58 29.05
C LEU A 661 6.57 -8.58 29.35
N GLY A 662 6.90 -9.87 29.50
CA GLY A 662 5.93 -10.91 29.86
C GLY A 662 5.41 -10.84 31.30
N ARG A 663 5.95 -9.94 32.13
CA ARG A 663 5.44 -9.69 33.48
C ARG A 663 4.41 -8.56 33.49
N PRO A 664 3.36 -8.67 34.31
CA PRO A 664 2.40 -7.59 34.50
C PRO A 664 3.09 -6.37 35.14
N ARG A 665 2.56 -5.17 34.88
CA ARG A 665 3.11 -3.88 35.33
C ARG A 665 3.51 -3.88 36.81
N GLN A 666 2.68 -4.44 37.70
CA GLN A 666 2.91 -4.42 39.16
C GLN A 666 4.09 -5.32 39.62
N ARG A 667 4.62 -6.16 38.74
CA ARG A 667 5.78 -7.04 39.00
C ARG A 667 7.08 -6.55 38.36
N ARG A 668 7.06 -5.41 37.68
CA ARG A 668 8.25 -4.75 37.14
C ARG A 668 8.88 -3.89 38.24
N LEU A 669 10.20 -3.89 38.35
CA LEU A 669 10.91 -3.10 39.36
C LEU A 669 11.53 -1.86 38.72
N PRO A 670 11.65 -0.72 39.45
CA PRO A 670 12.25 0.51 38.89
C PRO A 670 13.65 0.29 38.29
N ARG A 671 14.48 -0.53 38.94
CA ARG A 671 15.82 -0.89 38.42
C ARG A 671 15.80 -1.65 37.08
N GLU A 672 14.70 -2.36 36.79
CA GLU A 672 14.53 -3.10 35.54
C GLU A 672 14.08 -2.17 34.44
N VAL A 673 13.16 -1.24 34.74
CA VAL A 673 12.78 -0.17 33.80
C VAL A 673 13.99 0.69 33.44
N PHE A 674 14.81 1.05 34.43
CA PHE A 674 16.07 1.75 34.19
C PHE A 674 17.01 0.95 33.28
N ARG A 675 17.18 -0.35 33.52
CA ARG A 675 17.98 -1.21 32.63
C ARG A 675 17.41 -1.26 31.22
N MET A 676 16.09 -1.34 31.08
CA MET A 676 15.41 -1.33 29.77
C MET A 676 15.70 -0.04 29.01
N HIS A 677 15.56 1.11 29.68
CA HIS A 677 15.91 2.41 29.13
C HIS A 677 17.38 2.45 28.70
N GLU A 678 18.32 2.04 29.55
CA GLU A 678 19.75 2.01 29.20
C GLU A 678 20.03 1.13 27.98
N LEU A 679 19.32 -0.01 27.82
CA LEU A 679 19.46 -0.85 26.62
C LEU A 679 18.96 -0.11 25.36
N LEU A 680 17.83 0.61 25.44
CA LEU A 680 17.30 1.39 24.32
C LEU A 680 18.24 2.55 23.93
N GLU A 681 18.76 3.28 24.92
CA GLU A 681 19.72 4.38 24.70
C GLU A 681 21.04 3.85 24.14
N ASN A 682 21.65 2.83 24.75
CA ASN A 682 22.94 2.29 24.31
C ASN A 682 22.89 1.58 22.94
N SER A 683 21.71 1.11 22.52
CA SER A 683 21.51 0.58 21.16
C SER A 683 21.43 1.66 20.08
N GLY A 684 21.38 2.95 20.47
CA GLY A 684 21.18 4.08 19.55
C GLY A 684 19.76 4.18 18.99
N SER A 685 18.81 3.38 19.51
CA SER A 685 17.46 3.29 18.96
C SER A 685 16.63 4.56 19.17
N ILE A 686 16.91 5.32 20.24
CA ILE A 686 16.21 6.57 20.53
C ILE A 686 16.60 7.65 19.51
N ASP A 687 17.90 7.83 19.26
CA ASP A 687 18.40 8.77 18.22
C ASP A 687 17.95 8.35 16.82
N TRP A 688 17.94 7.05 16.54
CA TRP A 688 17.41 6.53 15.28
C TRP A 688 15.94 6.90 15.11
N ALA A 689 15.10 6.73 16.13
CA ALA A 689 13.68 7.08 16.08
C ALA A 689 13.44 8.59 15.92
N VAL A 690 14.30 9.44 16.50
CA VAL A 690 14.29 10.89 16.22
C VAL A 690 14.45 11.15 14.72
N ASN A 691 15.48 10.58 14.09
CA ASN A 691 15.71 10.74 12.65
C ASN A 691 14.54 10.21 11.80
N VAL A 692 13.93 9.10 12.21
CA VAL A 692 12.72 8.57 11.58
C VAL A 692 11.55 9.56 11.66
N ALA A 693 11.31 10.18 12.82
CA ALA A 693 10.25 11.18 12.98
C ALA A 693 10.49 12.39 12.08
N HIS A 694 11.74 12.85 11.95
CA HIS A 694 12.11 13.92 11.00
C HIS A 694 11.81 13.54 9.55
N ALA A 695 12.15 12.32 9.13
CA ALA A 695 11.89 11.86 7.77
C ALA A 695 10.38 11.81 7.45
N PHE A 696 9.55 11.34 8.39
CA PHE A 696 8.10 11.36 8.20
C PHE A 696 7.50 12.77 8.27
N THR A 697 8.16 13.72 8.94
CA THR A 697 7.79 15.14 8.90
C THR A 697 7.99 15.71 7.49
N ASP A 698 9.13 15.42 6.87
CA ASP A 698 9.43 15.87 5.51
C ASP A 698 8.47 15.24 4.49
N ALA A 699 8.16 13.95 4.66
CA ALA A 699 7.14 13.26 3.86
C ALA A 699 5.75 13.90 4.03
N ALA A 700 5.36 14.24 5.27
CA ALA A 700 4.10 14.92 5.54
C ALA A 700 4.05 16.32 4.90
N LEU A 701 5.15 17.10 4.96
CA LEU A 701 5.24 18.39 4.28
C LEU A 701 5.10 18.25 2.76
N THR A 702 5.72 17.22 2.18
CA THR A 702 5.64 16.95 0.75
C THR A 702 4.21 16.65 0.32
N GLU A 703 3.51 15.77 1.06
CA GLU A 703 2.11 15.45 0.79
C GLU A 703 1.16 16.64 1.06
N PHE A 704 1.50 17.50 2.02
CA PHE A 704 0.75 18.71 2.30
C PHE A 704 0.70 19.64 1.09
N GLU A 705 1.85 19.95 0.49
CA GLU A 705 1.97 20.84 -0.67
C GLU A 705 1.44 20.21 -1.97
N ASN A 706 1.77 18.94 -2.20
CA ASN A 706 1.59 18.30 -3.50
C ASN A 706 0.22 17.64 -3.66
N THR A 707 -0.44 17.29 -2.54
CA THR A 707 -1.66 16.46 -2.57
C THR A 707 -2.78 17.07 -1.72
N ALA A 708 -2.60 17.15 -0.40
CA ALA A 708 -3.70 17.42 0.54
C ALA A 708 -4.34 18.80 0.35
N PHE A 709 -3.52 19.82 0.11
CA PHE A 709 -3.96 21.20 -0.10
C PHE A 709 -3.46 21.79 -1.43
N ALA A 710 -3.13 20.93 -2.39
CA ALA A 710 -2.68 21.35 -3.71
C ALA A 710 -3.73 22.25 -4.39
N GLY A 711 -3.29 23.44 -4.84
CA GLY A 711 -4.16 24.41 -5.51
C GLY A 711 -5.08 25.22 -4.57
N VAL A 712 -5.05 24.98 -3.26
CA VAL A 712 -5.76 25.81 -2.28
C VAL A 712 -5.07 27.17 -2.16
N LYS A 713 -5.85 28.25 -2.21
CA LYS A 713 -5.31 29.61 -2.11
C LYS A 713 -4.75 29.86 -0.71
N GLU A 714 -3.51 30.32 -0.63
CA GLU A 714 -2.85 30.64 0.63
C GLU A 714 -3.70 31.60 1.49
N ASN A 715 -3.89 31.21 2.75
CA ASN A 715 -4.63 31.96 3.76
C ASN A 715 -4.09 31.60 5.17
N PRO A 716 -4.41 32.38 6.21
CA PRO A 716 -3.82 32.19 7.54
C PRO A 716 -4.01 30.78 8.13
N ASP A 717 -5.10 30.10 7.79
CA ASP A 717 -5.39 28.76 8.31
C ASP A 717 -4.64 27.66 7.55
N LEU A 718 -4.46 27.83 6.24
CA LEU A 718 -3.56 26.98 5.47
C LEU A 718 -2.10 27.14 5.94
N SER A 719 -1.64 28.37 6.17
CA SER A 719 -0.30 28.61 6.71
C SER A 719 -0.14 28.01 8.12
N TRP A 720 -1.19 28.09 8.95
CA TRP A 720 -1.18 27.46 10.28
C TRP A 720 -1.14 25.93 10.19
N LEU A 721 -1.92 25.30 9.30
CA LEU A 721 -1.86 23.86 9.05
C LEU A 721 -0.47 23.42 8.58
N ARG A 722 0.16 24.17 7.67
CA ARG A 722 1.54 23.95 7.24
C ARG A 722 2.51 23.99 8.42
N SER A 723 2.36 24.98 9.30
CA SER A 723 3.21 25.13 10.50
C SER A 723 2.98 24.05 11.56
N CYS A 724 1.81 23.40 11.59
CA CYS A 724 1.54 22.25 12.47
C CYS A 724 2.58 21.15 12.26
N VAL A 725 2.96 20.88 11.01
CA VAL A 725 3.83 19.76 10.64
C VAL A 725 5.20 19.90 11.31
N GLY A 726 5.82 21.08 11.18
CA GLY A 726 7.09 21.37 11.84
C GLY A 726 6.99 21.42 13.36
N TYR A 727 5.90 21.99 13.89
CA TYR A 727 5.71 22.12 15.35
C TYR A 727 5.57 20.76 16.06
N LEU A 728 4.95 19.75 15.41
CA LEU A 728 4.69 18.48 16.06
C LEU A 728 5.96 17.65 16.31
N VAL A 729 7.03 17.90 15.55
CA VAL A 729 8.33 17.21 15.70
C VAL A 729 9.38 18.07 16.39
N GLN A 730 9.30 19.39 16.30
CA GLN A 730 10.21 20.32 17.01
C GLN A 730 9.84 20.55 18.49
N ARG A 731 8.87 19.81 19.02
CA ARG A 731 8.45 19.90 20.43
C ARG A 731 9.53 19.32 21.34
N ASP A 732 10.56 20.10 21.64
CA ASP A 732 11.65 19.81 22.59
C ASP A 732 12.08 18.31 22.61
N LEU A 733 12.47 17.81 21.43
CA LEU A 733 13.36 16.64 21.30
C LEU A 733 14.80 17.01 21.65
#